data_AF-A0A672RLM1-F1
#
_entry.id   AF-A0A672RLM1-F1
#
_cell.length_a   1.000
_cell.length_b   1.000
_cell.length_c   1.000
_cell.angle_alpha   90.00
_cell.angle_beta   90.00
_cell.angle_gamma   90.00
#
_symmetry.space_group_name_H-M   'P 1'
#
loop_
_entity.id
_entity.type
_entity.pdbx_description
1 polymer ?
#
loop_
_entity_poly.entity_id
_entity_poly.type
_entity_poly.pdbx_seq_one_letter_code
_entity_poly.pdbx_strand_id
1 'polypeptide(L)'
;MAVDERAAADVLKSLARHLNCLNDDNKSARRRALEAVKRETVEQRLSSGALQELFAGLLKALLKCLSDPAETCRYTAVQILTGFIRAVPRPEDALPYLMTALAQRLGGKEILEPAEELRLALMETLSLVLEEVCGRQLAPYLDDMIKILQRTITDPFPEVKKESCKCAISVAQSIPDHFHLQAESLLKPLLQTISHQHSQVRVSVTQAIGAVIQHSTGKNVDEVLSHLAQRLFDDSPRVRKAVTIVVGNWLLHLPDRYSYFHKLIPLLLSSLSDEIPEIRSLAEDLWKQVGSQWEKENEDDLKDKMDFLLPAPVLYTSGVERPGLGCRELVVRNLSKLLPAVGRDIGDWLVQTRVKTTQLLRVLLLHAEDHCTQHLQSLLTVLYHACADPETDVRAQCFESAKLLGVFVSPEVYLKLLLPHVEDSTSCSSASPWAPLMVLGSVLRGSSREALGPHLIKIGDTLAHPEVCQGSQQAQYLDQLLVCVDAVLCVCQVDCAVISLQLLKVLVSVQSLASQQEQCSKAEASVRCLCEAQGLSGACELYRQHMADLLQWLSDSHHTWTSYSIQKTQLEVIVGQSGPVVGEFLPALLPLLKSCLEPSRDPEMRLHIFTMLSKLLLDSSNTLDSQGRFAEYMELVMQDLLLPNLVWRSGRSAAAVRSAALSCLLAVLHGVAFPAERVLSVEETLSTQLISALEEDSKLARLLACRSLHSLLKLTTQQLNADSLNKIYPELLKRVDDSSEDVRVEALKSLSSWFSSLGKNYDPQSCRPHLEFLFQQLLLYMDDPNTKIQDSVLEVLKVASEVDGRLLQQQTEAVREKQRSPEYCDKLLQHIHSL
;
A
#
# COMPACT_ATOMS: atom_id res chain seq x y z
N MET A 1 -21.23 71.18 33.53
CA MET A 1 -21.45 72.17 32.45
C MET A 1 -20.83 73.52 32.76
N ALA A 2 -21.43 74.43 33.54
CA ALA A 2 -20.84 75.78 33.76
C ALA A 2 -19.43 75.78 34.42
N VAL A 3 -19.14 74.79 35.27
CA VAL A 3 -17.81 74.62 35.90
C VAL A 3 -16.80 74.06 34.90
N ASP A 4 -17.22 73.11 34.06
CA ASP A 4 -16.38 72.47 33.05
C ASP A 4 -16.04 73.43 31.90
N GLU A 5 -17.02 74.21 31.44
CA GLU A 5 -16.83 75.27 30.42
C GLU A 5 -15.86 76.36 30.92
N ARG A 6 -15.97 76.75 32.19
CA ARG A 6 -15.05 77.73 32.78
C ARG A 6 -13.63 77.19 32.90
N ALA A 7 -13.47 75.94 33.37
CA ALA A 7 -12.17 75.28 33.45
C ALA A 7 -11.54 75.12 32.06
N ALA A 8 -12.31 74.70 31.06
CA ALA A 8 -11.86 74.60 29.67
C ALA A 8 -11.47 75.98 29.10
N ALA A 9 -12.27 77.02 29.33
CA ALA A 9 -11.98 78.37 28.87
C ALA A 9 -10.69 78.95 29.48
N ASP A 10 -10.41 78.66 30.75
CA ASP A 10 -9.19 79.11 31.42
C ASP A 10 -7.94 78.39 30.86
N VAL A 11 -8.04 77.10 30.56
CA VAL A 11 -6.97 76.34 29.88
C VAL A 11 -6.81 76.78 28.41
N LEU A 12 -7.88 77.06 27.67
CA LEU A 12 -7.76 77.60 26.31
C LEU A 12 -7.07 78.97 26.29
N LYS A 13 -7.31 79.81 27.30
CA LYS A 13 -6.60 81.09 27.45
C LYS A 13 -5.11 80.89 27.72
N SER A 14 -4.71 79.92 28.55
CA SER A 14 -3.29 79.61 28.78
C SER A 14 -2.62 79.07 27.52
N LEU A 15 -3.37 78.32 26.70
CA LEU A 15 -2.90 77.73 25.45
C LEU A 15 -2.87 78.70 24.27
N ALA A 16 -3.52 79.86 24.34
CA ALA A 16 -3.64 80.80 23.20
C ALA A 16 -2.29 81.15 22.54
N ARG A 17 -1.25 81.38 23.35
CA ARG A 17 0.11 81.64 22.83
C ARG A 17 0.69 80.43 22.11
N HIS A 18 0.52 79.24 22.68
CA HIS A 18 1.00 77.99 22.08
C HIS A 18 0.25 77.68 20.77
N LEU A 19 -1.05 77.94 20.70
CA LEU A 19 -1.86 77.79 19.49
C LEU A 19 -1.38 78.68 18.34
N ASN A 20 -0.99 79.92 18.63
CA ASN A 20 -0.38 80.80 17.62
C ASN A 20 0.96 80.24 17.12
N CYS A 21 1.78 79.70 18.03
CA CYS A 21 3.05 79.07 17.68
C CYS A 21 2.91 77.79 16.84
N LEU A 22 1.71 77.21 16.68
CA LEU A 22 1.49 76.07 15.77
C LEU A 22 1.61 76.44 14.29
N ASN A 23 1.54 77.73 13.94
CA ASN A 23 1.75 78.21 12.57
C ASN A 23 3.12 78.87 12.36
N ASP A 24 4.03 78.77 13.33
CA ASP A 24 5.38 79.35 13.26
C ASP A 24 6.25 78.61 12.22
N ASP A 25 7.12 79.32 11.50
CA ASP A 25 8.03 78.69 10.52
C ASP A 25 9.02 77.73 11.18
N ASN A 26 9.37 77.95 12.45
CA ASN A 26 10.31 77.15 13.21
C ASN A 26 9.69 75.84 13.74
N LYS A 27 10.15 74.71 13.20
CA LYS A 27 9.80 73.34 13.65
C LYS A 27 9.89 73.16 15.17
N SER A 28 10.94 73.69 15.81
CA SER A 28 11.14 73.53 17.26
C SER A 28 10.13 74.33 18.10
N ALA A 29 9.62 75.44 17.57
CA ALA A 29 8.57 76.23 18.21
C ALA A 29 7.23 75.49 18.12
N ARG A 30 6.86 75.01 16.93
CA ARG A 30 5.65 74.20 16.72
C ARG A 30 5.62 72.93 17.57
N ARG A 31 6.73 72.19 17.62
CA ARG A 31 6.85 70.98 18.46
C ARG A 31 6.65 71.29 19.95
N ARG A 32 7.35 72.30 20.49
CA ARG A 32 7.20 72.69 21.90
C ARG A 32 5.78 73.15 22.23
N ALA A 33 5.13 73.83 21.27
CA ALA A 33 3.73 74.22 21.42
C ALA A 33 2.80 73.00 21.51
N LEU A 34 2.98 71.99 20.66
CA LEU A 34 2.21 70.73 20.75
C LEU A 34 2.49 69.98 22.06
N GLU A 35 3.75 69.89 22.50
CA GLU A 35 4.10 69.27 23.78
C GLU A 35 3.47 70.02 24.97
N ALA A 36 3.38 71.36 24.91
CA ALA A 36 2.67 72.15 25.91
C ALA A 36 1.16 71.91 25.88
N VAL A 37 0.55 71.89 24.68
CA VAL A 37 -0.88 71.54 24.51
C VAL A 37 -1.16 70.16 25.11
N LYS A 38 -0.34 69.15 24.79
CA LYS A 38 -0.48 67.80 25.34
C LYS A 38 -0.42 67.78 26.87
N ARG A 39 0.59 68.46 27.45
CA ARG A 39 0.81 68.52 28.89
C ARG A 39 -0.30 69.26 29.65
N GLU A 40 -0.87 70.30 29.04
CA GLU A 40 -1.92 71.12 29.64
C GLU A 40 -3.34 70.55 29.42
N THR A 41 -3.49 69.51 28.61
CA THR A 41 -4.79 68.90 28.28
C THR A 41 -4.85 67.43 28.68
N VAL A 42 -4.54 66.52 27.77
CA VAL A 42 -4.72 65.06 27.91
C VAL A 42 -3.82 64.42 28.97
N GLU A 43 -2.73 65.08 29.37
CA GLU A 43 -1.86 64.62 30.47
C GLU A 43 -2.26 65.23 31.84
N GLN A 44 -3.18 66.20 31.87
CA GLN A 44 -3.73 66.72 33.12
C GLN A 44 -4.95 65.93 33.58
N ARG A 45 -5.17 65.90 34.90
CA ARG A 45 -6.37 65.29 35.51
C ARG A 45 -7.57 66.24 35.44
N LEU A 46 -8.04 66.53 34.23
CA LEU A 46 -9.24 67.32 33.98
C LEU A 46 -10.50 66.44 33.99
N SER A 47 -11.67 67.04 34.23
CA SER A 47 -12.95 66.33 34.07
C SER A 47 -13.18 65.99 32.58
N SER A 48 -13.85 64.87 32.30
CA SER A 48 -14.20 64.47 30.93
C SER A 48 -15.06 65.53 30.22
N GLY A 49 -15.94 66.22 30.97
CA GLY A 49 -16.71 67.36 30.46
C GLY A 49 -15.84 68.55 30.06
N ALA A 50 -14.81 68.90 30.84
CA ALA A 50 -13.88 69.97 30.46
C ALA A 50 -13.02 69.56 29.25
N LEU A 51 -12.63 68.29 29.16
CA LEU A 51 -11.91 67.76 28.00
C LEU A 51 -12.76 67.80 26.72
N GLN A 52 -14.09 67.63 26.79
CA GLN A 52 -14.98 67.78 25.63
C GLN A 52 -14.89 69.19 25.04
N GLU A 53 -15.03 70.21 25.89
CA GLU A 53 -15.00 71.62 25.45
C GLU A 53 -13.62 72.02 24.94
N LEU A 54 -12.56 71.52 25.59
CA LEU A 54 -11.18 71.67 25.10
C LEU A 54 -10.99 71.02 23.74
N PHE A 55 -11.47 69.79 23.56
CA PHE A 55 -11.34 69.08 22.30
C PHE A 55 -12.06 69.81 21.17
N ALA A 56 -13.30 70.28 21.41
CA ALA A 56 -14.05 71.07 20.44
C ALA A 56 -13.32 72.35 20.00
N GLY A 57 -12.68 73.06 20.95
CA GLY A 57 -11.89 74.26 20.67
C GLY A 57 -10.56 73.99 19.96
N LEU A 58 -9.93 72.85 20.22
CA LEU A 58 -8.59 72.51 19.73
C LEU A 58 -8.60 71.68 18.44
N LEU A 59 -9.71 70.98 18.13
CA LEU A 59 -9.81 69.98 17.08
C LEU A 59 -9.27 70.48 15.73
N LYS A 60 -9.75 71.61 15.23
CA LYS A 60 -9.34 72.12 13.91
C LYS A 60 -7.85 72.47 13.85
N ALA A 61 -7.29 73.00 14.93
CA ALA A 61 -5.87 73.33 15.01
C ALA A 61 -5.01 72.05 15.01
N LEU A 62 -5.41 71.04 15.78
CA LEU A 62 -4.74 69.73 15.84
C LEU A 62 -4.83 68.97 14.50
N LEU A 63 -5.99 68.98 13.84
CA LEU A 63 -6.17 68.35 12.53
C LEU A 63 -5.29 69.02 11.46
N LYS A 64 -5.11 70.35 11.51
CA LYS A 64 -4.18 71.05 10.62
C LYS A 64 -2.74 70.57 10.82
N CYS A 65 -2.34 70.30 12.06
CA CYS A 65 -1.01 69.78 12.39
C CYS A 65 -0.76 68.36 11.86
N LEU A 66 -1.78 67.60 11.45
CA LEU A 66 -1.58 66.32 10.74
C LEU A 66 -0.94 66.49 9.36
N SER A 67 -0.93 67.70 8.81
CA SER A 67 -0.25 68.04 7.56
C SER A 67 1.03 68.85 7.78
N ASP A 68 1.55 68.92 9.02
CA ASP A 68 2.80 69.62 9.30
C ASP A 68 3.97 68.99 8.52
N PRO A 69 4.91 69.78 7.95
CA PRO A 69 6.09 69.21 7.29
C PRO A 69 6.97 68.37 8.23
N ALA A 70 6.97 68.66 9.53
CA ALA A 70 7.74 67.93 10.52
C ALA A 70 6.98 66.72 11.09
N GLU A 71 7.53 65.52 10.89
CA GLU A 71 7.00 64.26 11.40
C GLU A 71 6.75 64.26 12.90
N THR A 72 7.67 64.81 13.71
CA THR A 72 7.51 64.91 15.17
C THR A 72 6.27 65.72 15.58
N CYS A 73 5.91 66.74 14.79
CA CYS A 73 4.73 67.55 15.06
C CYS A 73 3.46 66.78 14.69
N ARG A 74 3.44 66.13 13.51
CA ARG A 74 2.34 65.24 13.11
C ARG A 74 2.09 64.15 14.14
N TYR A 75 3.14 63.45 14.57
CA TYR A 75 3.07 62.39 15.57
C TYR A 75 2.50 62.88 16.91
N THR A 76 2.99 64.03 17.41
CA THR A 76 2.48 64.61 18.67
C THR A 76 1.01 65.03 18.53
N ALA A 77 0.60 65.57 17.38
CA ALA A 77 -0.79 65.91 17.11
C ALA A 77 -1.69 64.66 17.12
N VAL A 78 -1.26 63.55 16.49
CA VAL A 78 -1.97 62.26 16.56
C VAL A 78 -2.13 61.81 18.02
N GLN A 79 -1.06 61.81 18.81
CA GLN A 79 -1.13 61.42 20.22
C GLN A 79 -2.12 62.26 21.03
N ILE A 80 -2.19 63.57 20.79
CA ILE A 80 -3.15 64.46 21.45
C ILE A 80 -4.57 64.10 21.02
N LEU A 81 -4.83 63.92 19.71
CA LEU A 81 -6.14 63.54 19.19
C LEU A 81 -6.60 62.20 19.77
N THR A 82 -5.74 61.18 19.75
CA THR A 82 -6.04 59.86 20.36
C THR A 82 -6.32 60.00 21.85
N GLY A 83 -5.54 60.82 22.57
CA GLY A 83 -5.74 61.09 23.99
C GLY A 83 -7.09 61.72 24.29
N PHE A 84 -7.54 62.67 23.46
CA PHE A 84 -8.87 63.26 23.59
C PHE A 84 -9.97 62.24 23.31
N ILE A 85 -9.88 61.49 22.20
CA ILE A 85 -10.91 60.50 21.84
C ILE A 85 -11.16 59.49 22.98
N ARG A 86 -10.11 59.06 23.70
CA ARG A 86 -10.26 58.15 24.86
C ARG A 86 -10.93 58.78 26.09
N ALA A 87 -10.84 60.10 26.24
CA ALA A 87 -11.13 60.76 27.50
C ALA A 87 -12.43 61.58 27.47
N VAL A 88 -12.92 61.91 26.29
CA VAL A 88 -14.13 62.73 26.12
C VAL A 88 -15.41 61.88 26.13
N PRO A 89 -16.51 62.40 26.68
CA PRO A 89 -17.78 61.66 26.75
C PRO A 89 -18.53 61.59 25.41
N ARG A 90 -18.25 62.50 24.47
CA ARG A 90 -18.88 62.55 23.14
C ARG A 90 -17.82 62.65 22.02
N PRO A 91 -17.06 61.58 21.76
CA PRO A 91 -16.07 61.56 20.68
C PRO A 91 -16.70 61.74 19.29
N GLU A 92 -18.00 61.46 19.14
CA GLU A 92 -18.73 61.61 17.88
C GLU A 92 -18.78 63.05 17.34
N ASP A 93 -18.71 64.06 18.22
CA ASP A 93 -18.75 65.47 17.85
C ASP A 93 -17.56 65.86 16.94
N ALA A 94 -16.46 65.09 16.99
CA ALA A 94 -15.28 65.33 16.19
C ALA A 94 -15.33 64.69 14.78
N LEU A 95 -16.23 63.73 14.55
CA LEU A 95 -16.27 62.95 13.31
C LEU A 95 -16.36 63.78 12.02
N PRO A 96 -17.18 64.85 11.92
CA PRO A 96 -17.29 65.62 10.69
C PRO A 96 -15.97 66.17 10.18
N TYR A 97 -15.06 66.52 11.09
CA TYR A 97 -13.74 67.07 10.73
C TYR A 97 -12.66 65.99 10.73
N LEU A 98 -12.71 65.07 11.70
CA LEU A 98 -11.72 64.01 11.85
C LEU A 98 -11.75 63.03 10.67
N MET A 99 -12.93 62.56 10.26
CA MET A 99 -13.05 61.60 9.16
C MET A 99 -12.58 62.19 7.84
N THR A 100 -12.92 63.44 7.56
CA THR A 100 -12.41 64.15 6.37
C THR A 100 -10.88 64.28 6.41
N ALA A 101 -10.29 64.64 7.56
CA ALA A 101 -8.84 64.76 7.68
C ALA A 101 -8.12 63.41 7.51
N LEU A 102 -8.64 62.34 8.10
CA LEU A 102 -8.10 60.99 7.95
C LEU A 102 -8.23 60.50 6.50
N ALA A 103 -9.38 60.69 5.87
CA ALA A 103 -9.63 60.27 4.49
C ALA A 103 -8.75 61.03 3.49
N GLN A 104 -8.53 62.33 3.69
CA GLN A 104 -7.58 63.10 2.88
C GLN A 104 -6.15 62.59 3.03
N ARG A 105 -5.74 62.22 4.26
CA ARG A 105 -4.37 61.80 4.55
C ARG A 105 -4.07 60.36 4.10
N LEU A 106 -5.02 59.44 4.28
CA LEU A 106 -4.85 58.00 4.07
C LEU A 106 -5.67 57.41 2.92
N GLY A 107 -6.84 57.97 2.61
CA GLY A 107 -7.80 57.42 1.63
C GLY A 107 -7.70 58.00 0.20
N GLY A 108 -6.71 58.86 -0.06
CA GLY A 108 -6.46 59.44 -1.37
C GLY A 108 -6.04 58.42 -2.45
N LYS A 109 -5.80 58.89 -3.68
CA LYS A 109 -5.23 58.04 -4.75
C LYS A 109 -3.84 57.53 -4.35
N GLU A 110 -3.07 58.39 -3.69
CA GLU A 110 -1.80 58.10 -3.05
C GLU A 110 -1.92 58.45 -1.56
N ILE A 111 -1.27 57.68 -0.70
CA ILE A 111 -1.24 57.96 0.74
C ILE A 111 -0.31 59.15 0.96
N LEU A 112 -0.83 60.23 1.55
CA LEU A 112 -0.08 61.48 1.76
C LEU A 112 0.84 61.43 2.98
N GLU A 113 0.60 60.52 3.93
CA GLU A 113 1.51 60.33 5.07
C GLU A 113 2.66 59.38 4.69
N PRO A 114 3.91 59.88 4.58
CA PRO A 114 5.04 59.03 4.19
C PRO A 114 5.53 58.12 5.32
N ALA A 115 5.40 58.52 6.58
CA ALA A 115 5.97 57.79 7.70
C ALA A 115 5.07 56.61 8.10
N GLU A 116 5.63 55.39 8.09
CA GLU A 116 4.89 54.16 8.37
C GLU A 116 4.32 54.09 9.80
N GLU A 117 5.09 54.54 10.79
CA GLU A 117 4.67 54.65 12.19
C GLU A 117 3.51 55.64 12.37
N LEU A 118 3.47 56.71 11.58
CA LEU A 118 2.36 57.67 11.65
C LEU A 118 1.12 57.15 10.92
N ARG A 119 1.30 56.43 9.81
CA ARG A 119 0.18 55.70 9.16
C ARG A 119 -0.44 54.70 10.14
N LEU A 120 0.38 53.96 10.88
CA LEU A 120 -0.09 53.06 11.93
C LEU A 120 -0.83 53.82 13.02
N ALA A 121 -0.24 54.88 13.60
CA ALA A 121 -0.87 55.66 14.66
C ALA A 121 -2.21 56.30 14.25
N LEU A 122 -2.34 56.72 12.99
CA LEU A 122 -3.61 57.22 12.43
C LEU A 122 -4.65 56.10 12.29
N MET A 123 -4.23 54.90 11.86
CA MET A 123 -5.11 53.73 11.81
C MET A 123 -5.53 53.26 13.20
N GLU A 124 -4.64 53.26 14.19
CA GLU A 124 -4.98 52.98 15.59
C GLU A 124 -5.96 54.01 16.15
N THR A 125 -5.83 55.27 15.73
CA THR A 125 -6.81 56.33 16.06
C THR A 125 -8.16 56.04 15.43
N LEU A 126 -8.21 55.56 14.18
CA LEU A 126 -9.46 55.12 13.54
C LEU A 126 -10.07 53.91 14.27
N SER A 127 -9.26 52.90 14.62
CA SER A 127 -9.72 51.76 15.43
C SER A 127 -10.33 52.20 16.74
N LEU A 128 -9.70 53.15 17.43
CA LEU A 128 -10.23 53.69 18.68
C LEU A 128 -11.58 54.39 18.46
N VAL A 129 -11.72 55.18 17.38
CA VAL A 129 -13.00 55.80 17.03
C VAL A 129 -14.09 54.74 16.81
N LEU A 130 -13.75 53.62 16.16
CA LEU A 130 -14.69 52.51 15.93
C LEU A 130 -15.09 51.77 17.21
N GLU A 131 -14.22 51.76 18.22
CA GLU A 131 -14.46 51.15 19.53
C GLU A 131 -15.30 52.06 20.45
N GLU A 132 -15.02 53.36 20.44
CA GLU A 132 -15.64 54.34 21.36
C GLU A 132 -16.96 54.95 20.83
N VAL A 133 -17.17 54.97 19.51
CA VAL A 133 -18.36 55.60 18.91
C VAL A 133 -19.40 54.58 18.48
N CYS A 134 -20.68 54.86 18.77
CA CYS A 134 -21.78 54.02 18.32
C CYS A 134 -21.86 53.95 16.78
N GLY A 135 -22.00 52.74 16.23
CA GLY A 135 -22.06 52.51 14.78
C GLY A 135 -23.08 53.34 14.00
N ARG A 136 -24.21 53.70 14.61
CA ARG A 136 -25.22 54.58 13.98
C ARG A 136 -24.68 55.99 13.66
N GLN A 137 -23.78 56.50 14.50
CA GLN A 137 -23.14 57.81 14.29
C GLN A 137 -21.97 57.73 13.29
N LEU A 138 -21.40 56.53 13.08
CA LEU A 138 -20.33 56.27 12.11
C LEU A 138 -20.86 56.03 10.69
N ALA A 139 -22.12 55.60 10.54
CA ALA A 139 -22.72 55.28 9.24
C ALA A 139 -22.57 56.37 8.15
N PRO A 140 -22.72 57.68 8.45
CA PRO A 140 -22.53 58.74 7.45
C PRO A 140 -21.11 58.82 6.88
N TYR A 141 -20.12 58.25 7.57
CA TYR A 141 -18.70 58.30 7.20
C TYR A 141 -18.19 56.98 6.61
N LEU A 142 -19.09 56.03 6.31
CA LEU A 142 -18.73 54.72 5.79
C LEU A 142 -17.85 54.82 4.54
N ASP A 143 -18.22 55.66 3.58
CA ASP A 143 -17.44 55.83 2.34
C ASP A 143 -16.01 56.31 2.60
N ASP A 144 -15.81 57.19 3.58
CA ASP A 144 -14.49 57.69 3.96
C ASP A 144 -13.65 56.59 4.63
N MET A 145 -14.26 55.81 5.53
CA MET A 145 -13.60 54.64 6.15
C MET A 145 -13.21 53.60 5.10
N ILE A 146 -14.10 53.31 4.15
CA ILE A 146 -13.84 52.35 3.08
C ILE A 146 -12.69 52.83 2.18
N LYS A 147 -12.65 54.11 1.79
CA LYS A 147 -11.55 54.67 1.00
C LYS A 147 -10.20 54.54 1.72
N ILE A 148 -10.17 54.81 3.04
CA ILE A 148 -8.96 54.62 3.86
C ILE A 148 -8.55 53.15 3.81
N LEU A 149 -9.46 52.23 4.13
CA LEU A 149 -9.18 50.79 4.19
C LEU A 149 -8.72 50.21 2.86
N GLN A 150 -9.30 50.64 1.74
CA GLN A 150 -8.87 50.22 0.40
C GLN A 150 -7.38 50.47 0.14
N ARG A 151 -6.81 51.52 0.73
CA ARG A 151 -5.39 51.86 0.61
C ARG A 151 -4.55 51.16 1.66
N THR A 152 -4.98 51.19 2.91
CA THR A 152 -4.17 50.77 4.05
C THR A 152 -4.14 49.23 4.23
N ILE A 153 -5.11 48.49 3.71
CA ILE A 153 -5.03 47.00 3.65
C ILE A 153 -3.86 46.55 2.77
N THR A 154 -3.60 47.28 1.68
CA THR A 154 -2.49 47.00 0.75
C THR A 154 -1.19 47.72 1.12
N ASP A 155 -1.13 48.39 2.28
CA ASP A 155 0.02 49.18 2.72
C ASP A 155 1.33 48.38 2.73
N PRO A 156 2.48 48.94 2.34
CA PRO A 156 3.77 48.25 2.44
C PRO A 156 4.15 47.84 3.87
N PHE A 157 3.70 48.56 4.90
CA PHE A 157 4.06 48.30 6.28
C PHE A 157 3.12 47.25 6.93
N PRO A 158 3.64 46.11 7.40
CA PRO A 158 2.82 45.01 7.92
C PRO A 158 1.90 45.37 9.08
N GLU A 159 2.32 46.26 9.99
CA GLU A 159 1.50 46.65 11.13
C GLU A 159 0.26 47.44 10.69
N VAL A 160 0.40 48.33 9.69
CA VAL A 160 -0.74 49.06 9.09
C VAL A 160 -1.72 48.09 8.45
N LYS A 161 -1.23 47.05 7.75
CA LYS A 161 -2.12 46.02 7.16
C LYS A 161 -2.95 45.33 8.23
N LYS A 162 -2.34 44.92 9.35
CA LYS A 162 -3.01 44.24 10.46
C LYS A 162 -4.06 45.14 11.11
N GLU A 163 -3.69 46.38 11.43
CA GLU A 163 -4.61 47.34 12.04
C GLU A 163 -5.77 47.70 11.09
N SER A 164 -5.49 47.77 9.78
CA SER A 164 -6.52 47.97 8.76
C SER A 164 -7.49 46.78 8.66
N CYS A 165 -7.00 45.55 8.77
CA CYS A 165 -7.86 44.37 8.83
C CYS A 165 -8.74 44.38 10.09
N LYS A 166 -8.18 44.77 11.24
CA LYS A 166 -8.94 44.97 12.49
C LYS A 166 -10.04 46.03 12.30
N CYS A 167 -9.69 47.20 11.76
CA CYS A 167 -10.67 48.24 11.43
C CYS A 167 -11.77 47.73 10.48
N ALA A 168 -11.41 46.98 9.43
CA ALA A 168 -12.39 46.45 8.48
C ALA A 168 -13.40 45.51 9.15
N ILE A 169 -12.94 44.67 10.09
CA ILE A 169 -13.81 43.82 10.92
C ILE A 169 -14.75 44.70 11.77
N SER A 170 -14.20 45.69 12.48
CA SER A 170 -14.97 46.57 13.35
C SER A 170 -16.02 47.38 12.56
N VAL A 171 -15.68 47.92 11.39
CA VAL A 171 -16.64 48.63 10.53
C VAL A 171 -17.78 47.72 10.09
N ALA A 172 -17.47 46.49 9.66
CA ALA A 172 -18.48 45.52 9.23
C ALA A 172 -19.46 45.15 10.36
N GLN A 173 -18.95 45.01 11.58
CA GLN A 173 -19.74 44.63 12.77
C GLN A 173 -20.51 45.80 13.38
N SER A 174 -19.94 47.01 13.36
CA SER A 174 -20.56 48.20 13.94
C SER A 174 -21.64 48.81 13.05
N ILE A 175 -21.56 48.63 11.72
CA ILE A 175 -22.48 49.27 10.76
C ILE A 175 -23.13 48.24 9.80
N PRO A 176 -23.72 47.14 10.31
CA PRO A 176 -24.17 46.03 9.47
C PRO A 176 -25.25 46.43 8.45
N ASP A 177 -26.15 47.35 8.81
CA ASP A 177 -27.27 47.77 7.97
C ASP A 177 -26.84 48.49 6.68
N HIS A 178 -25.67 49.13 6.66
CA HIS A 178 -25.18 49.91 5.50
C HIS A 178 -23.92 49.30 4.87
N PHE A 179 -23.16 48.50 5.63
CA PHE A 179 -21.88 47.97 5.18
C PHE A 179 -21.98 47.14 3.89
N HIS A 180 -23.07 46.39 3.72
CA HIS A 180 -23.31 45.56 2.54
C HIS A 180 -23.26 46.34 1.21
N LEU A 181 -23.51 47.66 1.21
CA LEU A 181 -23.43 48.53 0.03
C LEU A 181 -21.98 48.77 -0.44
N GLN A 182 -21.00 48.66 0.46
CA GLN A 182 -19.59 48.94 0.19
C GLN A 182 -18.66 47.73 0.41
N ALA A 183 -19.15 46.63 0.99
CA ALA A 183 -18.35 45.46 1.38
C ALA A 183 -17.47 44.91 0.25
N GLU A 184 -18.02 44.80 -0.97
CA GLU A 184 -17.32 44.28 -2.14
C GLU A 184 -16.05 45.07 -2.49
N SER A 185 -16.06 46.38 -2.21
CA SER A 185 -14.95 47.28 -2.51
C SER A 185 -13.66 46.96 -1.72
N LEU A 186 -13.78 46.20 -0.62
CA LEU A 186 -12.65 45.75 0.21
C LEU A 186 -12.10 44.37 -0.20
N LEU A 187 -12.83 43.58 -0.98
CA LEU A 187 -12.43 42.20 -1.31
C LEU A 187 -11.13 42.16 -2.10
N LYS A 188 -11.01 42.98 -3.15
CA LYS A 188 -9.79 43.03 -3.96
C LYS A 188 -8.53 43.37 -3.14
N PRO A 189 -8.50 44.45 -2.32
CA PRO A 189 -7.38 44.71 -1.42
C PRO A 189 -7.05 43.56 -0.46
N LEU A 190 -8.08 42.91 0.11
CA LEU A 190 -7.90 41.79 1.03
C LEU A 190 -7.30 40.58 0.32
N LEU A 191 -7.82 40.20 -0.85
CA LEU A 191 -7.32 39.07 -1.64
C LEU A 191 -5.88 39.30 -2.13
N GLN A 192 -5.49 40.54 -2.43
CA GLN A 192 -4.09 40.89 -2.73
C GLN A 192 -3.15 40.65 -1.53
N THR A 193 -3.68 40.69 -0.31
CA THR A 193 -2.90 40.63 0.93
C THR A 193 -2.93 39.24 1.60
N ILE A 194 -3.83 38.34 1.19
CA ILE A 194 -4.01 37.02 1.84
C ILE A 194 -2.80 36.08 1.71
N SER A 195 -1.93 36.34 0.73
CA SER A 195 -0.69 35.58 0.49
C SER A 195 0.58 36.31 0.94
N HIS A 196 0.45 37.25 1.89
CA HIS A 196 1.58 38.00 2.42
C HIS A 196 2.64 37.10 3.10
N GLN A 197 3.91 37.49 3.05
CA GLN A 197 5.03 36.71 3.64
C GLN A 197 4.89 36.48 5.15
N HIS A 198 4.39 37.46 5.91
CA HIS A 198 4.21 37.36 7.36
C HIS A 198 2.88 36.69 7.72
N SER A 199 2.94 35.61 8.49
CA SER A 199 1.77 34.82 8.89
C SER A 199 0.73 35.62 9.67
N GLN A 200 1.15 36.55 10.54
CA GLN A 200 0.19 37.38 11.32
C GLN A 200 -0.62 38.35 10.43
N VAL A 201 -0.06 38.80 9.31
CA VAL A 201 -0.82 39.57 8.31
C VAL A 201 -1.84 38.65 7.65
N ARG A 202 -1.44 37.43 7.25
CA ARG A 202 -2.36 36.45 6.66
C ARG A 202 -3.52 36.11 7.61
N VAL A 203 -3.24 35.88 8.90
CA VAL A 203 -4.29 35.69 9.93
C VAL A 203 -5.27 36.86 9.95
N SER A 204 -4.77 38.09 10.01
CA SER A 204 -5.59 39.30 10.10
C SER A 204 -6.46 39.48 8.86
N VAL A 205 -5.89 39.27 7.67
CA VAL A 205 -6.61 39.35 6.39
C VAL A 205 -7.66 38.24 6.26
N THR A 206 -7.35 37.01 6.66
CA THR A 206 -8.31 35.90 6.65
C THR A 206 -9.52 36.21 7.54
N GLN A 207 -9.28 36.72 8.76
CA GLN A 207 -10.35 37.15 9.66
C GLN A 207 -11.18 38.31 9.08
N ALA A 208 -10.52 39.28 8.46
CA ALA A 208 -11.19 40.40 7.81
C ALA A 208 -12.05 39.94 6.63
N ILE A 209 -11.57 39.05 5.77
CA ILE A 209 -12.39 38.44 4.71
C ILE A 209 -13.62 37.76 5.32
N GLY A 210 -13.43 37.03 6.42
CA GLY A 210 -14.51 36.41 7.19
C GLY A 210 -15.62 37.39 7.56
N ALA A 211 -15.27 38.48 8.23
CA ALA A 211 -16.23 39.51 8.65
C ALA A 211 -16.85 40.26 7.48
N VAL A 212 -16.04 40.65 6.48
CA VAL A 212 -16.51 41.41 5.31
C VAL A 212 -17.55 40.62 4.54
N ILE A 213 -17.33 39.33 4.28
CA ILE A 213 -18.29 38.48 3.57
C ILE A 213 -19.54 38.24 4.43
N GLN A 214 -19.39 37.99 5.73
CA GLN A 214 -20.51 37.72 6.63
C GLN A 214 -21.52 38.87 6.69
N HIS A 215 -21.05 40.11 6.57
CA HIS A 215 -21.88 41.32 6.55
C HIS A 215 -22.08 41.91 5.13
N SER A 216 -21.73 41.14 4.09
CA SER A 216 -22.00 41.50 2.69
C SER A 216 -23.35 40.93 2.22
N THR A 217 -23.68 41.12 0.94
CA THR A 217 -24.83 40.47 0.30
C THR A 217 -24.63 38.96 0.07
N GLY A 218 -23.49 38.38 0.45
CA GLY A 218 -23.20 36.94 0.36
C GLY A 218 -22.78 36.44 -1.03
N LYS A 219 -22.96 37.26 -2.09
CA LYS A 219 -22.70 36.86 -3.49
C LYS A 219 -21.24 36.50 -3.79
N ASN A 220 -20.30 37.03 -3.01
CA ASN A 220 -18.87 36.92 -3.27
C ASN A 220 -18.18 35.79 -2.49
N VAL A 221 -18.95 34.90 -1.84
CA VAL A 221 -18.39 33.70 -1.19
C VAL A 221 -17.56 32.89 -2.19
N ASP A 222 -18.04 32.72 -3.41
CA ASP A 222 -17.35 31.95 -4.46
C ASP A 222 -15.99 32.52 -4.85
N GLU A 223 -15.83 33.84 -4.82
CA GLU A 223 -14.58 34.51 -5.17
C GLU A 223 -13.49 34.28 -4.13
N VAL A 224 -13.86 34.07 -2.87
CA VAL A 224 -12.90 33.95 -1.75
C VAL A 224 -12.60 32.49 -1.36
N LEU A 225 -13.45 31.53 -1.73
CA LEU A 225 -13.34 30.13 -1.30
C LEU A 225 -12.02 29.48 -1.71
N SER A 226 -11.56 29.68 -2.95
CA SER A 226 -10.32 29.10 -3.45
C SER A 226 -9.10 29.61 -2.65
N HIS A 227 -9.11 30.88 -2.28
CA HIS A 227 -8.07 31.49 -1.46
C HIS A 227 -8.08 30.95 -0.02
N LEU A 228 -9.25 30.72 0.58
CA LEU A 228 -9.36 30.09 1.89
C LEU A 228 -8.93 28.62 1.86
N ALA A 229 -9.30 27.88 0.82
CA ALA A 229 -8.88 26.49 0.63
C ALA A 229 -7.35 26.38 0.57
N GLN A 230 -6.68 27.27 -0.19
CA GLN A 230 -5.22 27.36 -0.24
C GLN A 230 -4.58 27.68 1.13
N ARG A 231 -5.32 28.33 2.04
CA ARG A 231 -4.85 28.63 3.41
C ARG A 231 -5.03 27.48 4.39
N LEU A 232 -5.74 26.41 4.03
CA LEU A 232 -5.72 25.15 4.79
C LEU A 232 -4.38 24.42 4.68
N PHE A 233 -3.55 24.76 3.69
CA PHE A 233 -2.20 24.22 3.48
C PHE A 233 -1.10 25.18 3.96
N ASP A 234 -1.44 26.24 4.70
CA ASP A 234 -0.46 27.22 5.18
C ASP A 234 0.47 26.60 6.23
N ASP A 235 1.78 26.87 6.12
CA ASP A 235 2.79 26.39 7.08
C ASP A 235 2.52 26.88 8.51
N SER A 236 1.87 28.04 8.67
CA SER A 236 1.52 28.59 9.97
C SER A 236 0.19 28.01 10.47
N PRO A 237 0.18 27.25 11.59
CA PRO A 237 -1.05 26.74 12.15
C PRO A 237 -2.03 27.85 12.56
N ARG A 238 -1.53 29.04 12.89
CA ARG A 238 -2.38 30.19 13.21
C ARG A 238 -3.25 30.63 12.02
N VAL A 239 -2.73 30.52 10.80
CA VAL A 239 -3.49 30.85 9.59
C VAL A 239 -4.56 29.79 9.32
N ARG A 240 -4.21 28.50 9.41
CA ARG A 240 -5.16 27.39 9.29
C ARG A 240 -6.28 27.45 10.33
N LYS A 241 -5.93 27.81 11.57
CA LYS A 241 -6.89 28.08 12.66
C LYS A 241 -7.83 29.24 12.29
N ALA A 242 -7.30 30.32 11.71
CA ALA A 242 -8.12 31.46 11.27
C ALA A 242 -9.14 31.06 10.20
N VAL A 243 -8.73 30.25 9.20
CA VAL A 243 -9.65 29.70 8.18
C VAL A 243 -10.74 28.85 8.82
N THR A 244 -10.37 27.97 9.76
CA THR A 244 -11.31 27.09 10.48
C THR A 244 -12.38 27.90 11.21
N ILE A 245 -11.98 28.97 11.92
CA ILE A 245 -12.90 29.88 12.61
C ILE A 245 -13.83 30.59 11.62
N VAL A 246 -13.27 31.14 10.55
CA VAL A 246 -14.06 31.90 9.55
C VAL A 246 -15.11 31.01 8.89
N VAL A 247 -14.72 29.81 8.44
CA VAL A 247 -15.64 28.87 7.78
C VAL A 247 -16.69 28.36 8.76
N GLY A 248 -16.31 28.02 10.00
CA GLY A 248 -17.25 27.62 11.05
C GLY A 248 -18.27 28.71 11.36
N ASN A 249 -17.83 29.96 11.48
CA ASN A 249 -18.72 31.10 11.69
C ASN A 249 -19.68 31.31 10.51
N TRP A 250 -19.22 31.14 9.27
CA TRP A 250 -20.12 31.20 8.11
C TRP A 250 -21.15 30.06 8.10
N LEU A 251 -20.76 28.85 8.50
CA LEU A 251 -21.68 27.71 8.64
C LEU A 251 -22.71 27.90 9.77
N LEU A 252 -22.47 28.80 10.73
CA LEU A 252 -23.41 29.12 11.81
C LEU A 252 -24.26 30.35 11.51
N HIS A 253 -23.65 31.39 10.93
CA HIS A 253 -24.18 32.77 10.98
C HIS A 253 -24.29 33.47 9.63
N LEU A 254 -23.77 32.92 8.53
CA LEU A 254 -23.96 33.55 7.22
C LEU A 254 -25.46 33.53 6.85
N PRO A 255 -26.06 34.67 6.43
CA PRO A 255 -27.50 34.75 6.19
C PRO A 255 -28.06 33.71 5.21
N ASP A 256 -27.36 33.46 4.10
CA ASP A 256 -27.73 32.45 3.07
C ASP A 256 -26.80 31.22 3.12
N ARG A 257 -26.41 30.78 4.31
CA ARG A 257 -25.45 29.66 4.46
C ARG A 257 -25.90 28.34 3.82
N TYR A 258 -27.21 28.09 3.72
CA TYR A 258 -27.76 26.85 3.15
C TYR A 258 -27.34 26.66 1.68
N SER A 259 -27.31 27.76 0.92
CA SER A 259 -26.86 27.77 -0.48
C SER A 259 -25.38 27.37 -0.63
N TYR A 260 -24.57 27.59 0.42
CA TYR A 260 -23.12 27.39 0.41
C TYR A 260 -22.64 26.20 1.24
N PHE A 261 -23.52 25.42 1.88
CA PHE A 261 -23.12 24.25 2.70
C PHE A 261 -22.20 23.29 1.95
N HIS A 262 -22.56 22.88 0.74
CA HIS A 262 -21.72 22.01 -0.10
C HIS A 262 -20.33 22.58 -0.46
N LYS A 263 -20.07 23.87 -0.23
CA LYS A 263 -18.76 24.50 -0.46
C LYS A 263 -18.00 24.75 0.84
N LEU A 264 -18.73 25.02 1.94
CA LEU A 264 -18.15 25.33 3.25
C LEU A 264 -17.84 24.09 4.10
N ILE A 265 -18.72 23.08 4.06
CA ILE A 265 -18.52 21.80 4.76
C ILE A 265 -17.14 21.18 4.47
N PRO A 266 -16.69 21.01 3.21
CA PRO A 266 -15.40 20.38 2.95
C PRO A 266 -14.21 21.17 3.52
N LEU A 267 -14.32 22.51 3.61
CA LEU A 267 -13.26 23.33 4.21
C LEU A 267 -13.17 23.14 5.73
N LEU A 268 -14.30 23.11 6.44
CA LEU A 268 -14.30 22.87 7.89
C LEU A 268 -13.90 21.43 8.22
N LEU A 269 -14.47 20.44 7.51
CA LEU A 269 -14.19 19.02 7.77
C LEU A 269 -12.74 18.64 7.45
N SER A 270 -12.09 19.34 6.51
CA SER A 270 -10.64 19.19 6.28
C SER A 270 -9.81 19.54 7.52
N SER A 271 -10.26 20.48 8.36
CA SER A 271 -9.56 20.85 9.60
C SER A 271 -9.62 19.77 10.70
N LEU A 272 -10.51 18.78 10.58
CA LEU A 272 -10.56 17.62 11.50
C LEU A 272 -9.32 16.72 11.38
N SER A 273 -8.63 16.81 10.25
CA SER A 273 -7.36 16.10 10.00
C SER A 273 -6.17 17.05 10.01
N ASP A 274 -6.23 18.18 10.73
CA ASP A 274 -5.06 19.05 10.94
C ASP A 274 -4.03 18.37 11.84
N GLU A 275 -2.75 18.65 11.63
CA GLU A 275 -1.64 18.15 12.45
C GLU A 275 -1.73 18.65 13.90
N ILE A 276 -2.23 19.88 14.11
CA ILE A 276 -2.32 20.49 15.44
C ILE A 276 -3.62 20.06 16.15
N PRO A 277 -3.54 19.40 17.33
CA PRO A 277 -4.71 18.92 18.07
C PRO A 277 -5.72 20.03 18.43
N GLU A 278 -5.24 21.23 18.75
CA GLU A 278 -6.11 22.37 19.06
C GLU A 278 -7.00 22.78 17.88
N ILE A 279 -6.52 22.64 16.64
CA ILE A 279 -7.29 22.96 15.44
C ILE A 279 -8.34 21.87 15.19
N ARG A 280 -7.98 20.60 15.41
CA ARG A 280 -8.93 19.48 15.32
C ARG A 280 -10.08 19.65 16.32
N SER A 281 -9.78 19.88 17.59
CA SER A 281 -10.78 20.11 18.64
C SER A 281 -11.67 21.31 18.33
N LEU A 282 -11.09 22.41 17.84
CA LEU A 282 -11.88 23.59 17.44
C LEU A 282 -12.81 23.28 16.26
N ALA A 283 -12.34 22.54 15.26
CA ALA A 283 -13.16 22.13 14.13
C ALA A 283 -14.29 21.18 14.57
N GLU A 284 -14.01 20.25 15.49
CA GLU A 284 -15.01 19.36 16.10
C GLU A 284 -16.09 20.15 16.84
N ASP A 285 -15.71 21.10 17.68
CA ASP A 285 -16.64 21.93 18.46
C ASP A 285 -17.52 22.81 17.57
N LEU A 286 -16.92 23.44 16.55
CA LEU A 286 -17.67 24.22 15.55
C LEU A 286 -18.62 23.33 14.76
N TRP A 287 -18.17 22.14 14.35
CA TRP A 287 -18.99 21.22 13.59
C TRP A 287 -20.18 20.67 14.40
N LYS A 288 -19.97 20.35 15.68
CA LYS A 288 -21.04 19.97 16.63
C LYS A 288 -22.07 21.09 16.79
N GLN A 289 -21.63 22.33 16.88
CA GLN A 289 -22.53 23.49 16.94
C GLN A 289 -23.33 23.66 15.64
N VAL A 290 -22.68 23.54 14.48
CA VAL A 290 -23.33 23.62 13.16
C VAL A 290 -24.40 22.55 13.01
N GLY A 291 -24.09 21.29 13.35
CA GLY A 291 -25.06 20.21 13.33
C GLY A 291 -26.23 20.45 14.28
N SER A 292 -25.96 20.87 15.52
CA SER A 292 -26.99 21.14 16.52
C SER A 292 -27.90 22.30 16.13
N GLN A 293 -27.35 23.35 15.50
CA GLN A 293 -28.14 24.47 14.99
C GLN A 293 -29.02 24.03 13.82
N TRP A 294 -28.44 23.30 12.86
CA TRP A 294 -29.20 22.83 11.71
C TRP A 294 -30.31 21.86 12.10
N GLU A 295 -30.06 20.97 13.07
CA GLU A 295 -31.05 20.04 13.61
C GLU A 295 -32.25 20.80 14.22
N LYS A 296 -31.99 21.84 15.03
CA LYS A 296 -33.05 22.69 15.60
C LYS A 296 -33.86 23.45 14.55
N GLU A 297 -33.20 23.88 13.46
CA GLU A 297 -33.87 24.62 12.39
C GLU A 297 -34.70 23.74 11.46
N ASN A 298 -34.44 22.43 11.45
CA ASN A 298 -35.09 21.45 10.57
C ASN A 298 -35.78 20.33 11.39
N GLU A 299 -36.20 20.63 12.63
CA GLU A 299 -36.81 19.65 13.55
C GLU A 299 -38.01 18.94 12.94
N ASP A 300 -38.88 19.68 12.23
CA ASP A 300 -40.06 19.13 11.57
C ASP A 300 -39.72 18.09 10.49
N ASP A 301 -38.63 18.31 9.74
CA ASP A 301 -38.14 17.37 8.71
C ASP A 301 -37.46 16.12 9.32
N LEU A 302 -36.93 16.25 10.54
CA LEU A 302 -36.09 15.23 11.20
C LEU A 302 -36.82 14.45 12.29
N LYS A 303 -38.07 14.82 12.60
CA LYS A 303 -38.82 14.31 13.75
C LYS A 303 -38.75 12.79 13.90
N ASP A 304 -39.03 12.05 12.83
CA ASP A 304 -38.98 10.58 12.85
C ASP A 304 -37.57 10.06 13.18
N LYS A 305 -36.52 10.68 12.64
CA LYS A 305 -35.13 10.29 12.92
C LYS A 305 -34.69 10.65 14.35
N MET A 306 -35.27 11.72 14.92
CA MET A 306 -35.02 12.15 16.30
C MET A 306 -35.77 11.26 17.31
N ASP A 307 -36.99 10.86 16.99
CA ASP A 307 -37.80 9.96 17.82
C ASP A 307 -37.25 8.52 17.81
N PHE A 308 -36.66 8.09 16.68
CA PHE A 308 -36.09 6.76 16.49
C PHE A 308 -34.58 6.80 16.21
N LEU A 309 -33.80 7.29 17.17
CA LEU A 309 -32.34 7.34 17.05
C LEU A 309 -31.73 5.94 16.88
N LEU A 310 -31.14 5.71 15.71
CA LEU A 310 -30.37 4.50 15.45
C LEU A 310 -29.07 4.53 16.26
N PRO A 311 -28.68 3.41 16.92
CA PRO A 311 -27.38 3.32 17.58
C PRO A 311 -26.24 3.37 16.55
N ALA A 312 -25.02 3.65 17.04
CA ALA A 312 -23.83 3.51 16.21
C ALA A 312 -23.67 2.05 15.77
N PRO A 313 -23.23 1.78 14.53
CA PRO A 313 -22.87 0.42 14.11
C PRO A 313 -21.84 -0.21 15.07
N VAL A 314 -21.95 -1.52 15.31
CA VAL A 314 -21.06 -2.24 16.24
C VAL A 314 -19.58 -2.12 15.82
N LEU A 315 -19.33 -2.12 14.51
CA LEU A 315 -18.01 -1.99 13.91
C LEU A 315 -17.63 -0.54 13.59
N TYR A 316 -18.31 0.45 14.20
CA TYR A 316 -17.90 1.84 14.07
C TYR A 316 -16.47 2.02 14.62
N THR A 317 -15.70 2.92 14.02
CA THR A 317 -14.26 3.04 14.29
C THR A 317 -13.97 3.30 15.76
N SER A 318 -13.20 2.40 16.39
CA SER A 318 -12.82 2.49 17.80
C SER A 318 -12.09 3.80 18.10
N GLY A 319 -12.51 4.50 19.17
CA GLY A 319 -11.90 5.75 19.63
C GLY A 319 -12.35 7.01 18.87
N VAL A 320 -13.30 6.92 17.94
CA VAL A 320 -13.89 8.07 17.23
C VAL A 320 -15.32 8.28 17.70
N GLU A 321 -15.66 9.48 18.16
CA GLU A 321 -17.03 9.83 18.52
C GLU A 321 -17.90 9.90 17.26
N ARG A 322 -19.07 9.24 17.31
CA ARG A 322 -20.03 9.29 16.20
C ARG A 322 -20.62 10.71 16.09
N PRO A 323 -20.61 11.35 14.91
CA PRO A 323 -21.21 12.67 14.72
C PRO A 323 -22.70 12.70 15.05
N GLY A 324 -23.16 13.83 15.60
CA GLY A 324 -24.58 14.07 15.88
C GLY A 324 -25.47 13.99 14.63
N LEU A 325 -26.78 13.83 14.83
CA LEU A 325 -27.74 13.65 13.71
C LEU A 325 -27.67 14.80 12.71
N GLY A 326 -27.74 16.05 13.16
CA GLY A 326 -27.62 17.21 12.25
C GLY A 326 -26.32 17.25 11.44
N CYS A 327 -25.18 16.85 12.02
CA CYS A 327 -23.90 16.75 11.30
C CYS A 327 -23.95 15.70 10.19
N ARG A 328 -24.52 14.52 10.48
CA ARG A 328 -24.67 13.43 9.51
C ARG A 328 -25.58 13.84 8.36
N GLU A 329 -26.76 14.37 8.67
CA GLU A 329 -27.73 14.80 7.66
C GLU A 329 -27.19 15.91 6.75
N LEU A 330 -26.41 16.86 7.30
CA LEU A 330 -25.74 17.89 6.50
C LEU A 330 -24.77 17.28 5.48
N VAL A 331 -23.99 16.27 5.86
CA VAL A 331 -23.11 15.58 4.90
C VAL A 331 -23.93 14.80 3.89
N VAL A 332 -24.89 13.99 4.33
CA VAL A 332 -25.75 13.18 3.46
C VAL A 332 -26.43 14.03 2.38
N ARG A 333 -27.06 15.15 2.76
CA ARG A 333 -27.76 16.05 1.83
C ARG A 333 -26.83 16.72 0.81
N ASN A 334 -25.53 16.82 1.10
CA ASN A 334 -24.56 17.48 0.24
C ASN A 334 -23.58 16.51 -0.46
N LEU A 335 -23.56 15.22 -0.09
CA LEU A 335 -22.55 14.25 -0.52
C LEU A 335 -22.45 14.12 -2.05
N SER A 336 -23.59 14.10 -2.75
CA SER A 336 -23.64 14.04 -4.23
C SER A 336 -22.95 15.22 -4.92
N LYS A 337 -22.91 16.39 -4.28
CA LYS A 337 -22.22 17.59 -4.78
C LYS A 337 -20.73 17.59 -4.44
N LEU A 338 -20.35 16.94 -3.34
CA LEU A 338 -18.97 16.87 -2.85
C LEU A 338 -18.13 15.85 -3.61
N LEU A 339 -18.70 14.66 -3.88
CA LEU A 339 -17.97 13.54 -4.48
C LEU A 339 -17.30 13.85 -5.82
N PRO A 340 -17.91 14.61 -6.76
CA PRO A 340 -17.23 14.97 -8.00
C PRO A 340 -15.96 15.80 -7.79
N ALA A 341 -15.92 16.65 -6.77
CA ALA A 341 -14.72 17.43 -6.43
C ALA A 341 -13.66 16.53 -5.78
N VAL A 342 -14.07 15.71 -4.81
CA VAL A 342 -13.20 14.71 -4.15
C VAL A 342 -12.53 13.79 -5.18
N GLY A 343 -13.29 13.31 -6.16
CA GLY A 343 -12.75 12.44 -7.22
C GLY A 343 -11.74 13.13 -8.14
N ARG A 344 -11.89 14.44 -8.40
CA ARG A 344 -10.89 15.21 -9.15
C ARG A 344 -9.64 15.46 -8.31
N ASP A 345 -9.81 15.85 -7.05
CA ASP A 345 -8.71 16.29 -6.18
C ASP A 345 -7.83 15.12 -5.70
N ILE A 346 -8.35 13.88 -5.70
CA ILE A 346 -7.55 12.65 -5.50
C ILE A 346 -6.62 12.38 -6.68
N GLY A 347 -6.91 12.90 -7.88
CA GLY A 347 -6.01 12.83 -9.04
C GLY A 347 -5.10 14.05 -9.18
N ASP A 348 -5.06 14.96 -8.20
CA ASP A 348 -4.31 16.20 -8.32
C ASP A 348 -2.79 15.95 -8.30
N TRP A 349 -2.05 16.76 -9.06
CA TRP A 349 -0.60 16.63 -9.16
C TRP A 349 0.13 16.95 -7.83
N LEU A 350 -0.48 17.75 -6.95
CA LEU A 350 0.04 18.06 -5.61
C LEU A 350 -0.28 16.96 -4.61
N VAL A 351 0.77 16.35 -4.03
CA VAL A 351 0.67 15.31 -3.00
C VAL A 351 -0.19 15.75 -1.82
N GLN A 352 0.03 16.97 -1.31
CA GLN A 352 -0.70 17.49 -0.15
C GLN A 352 -2.21 17.58 -0.40
N THR A 353 -2.62 17.96 -1.61
CA THR A 353 -4.03 17.98 -2.03
C THR A 353 -4.63 16.57 -1.98
N ARG A 354 -3.94 15.57 -2.55
CA ARG A 354 -4.41 14.17 -2.55
C ARG A 354 -4.52 13.60 -1.14
N VAL A 355 -3.53 13.85 -0.28
CA VAL A 355 -3.54 13.43 1.14
C VAL A 355 -4.72 14.06 1.87
N LYS A 356 -4.90 15.39 1.77
CA LYS A 356 -5.99 16.08 2.44
C LYS A 356 -7.37 15.63 1.94
N THR A 357 -7.47 15.35 0.64
CA THR A 357 -8.73 14.91 0.03
C THR A 357 -9.12 13.49 0.46
N THR A 358 -8.17 12.56 0.55
CA THR A 358 -8.44 11.22 1.07
C THR A 358 -8.77 11.21 2.56
N GLN A 359 -8.15 12.08 3.35
CA GLN A 359 -8.56 12.34 4.75
C GLN A 359 -9.99 12.86 4.83
N LEU A 360 -10.35 13.84 3.98
CA LEU A 360 -11.70 14.37 3.90
C LEU A 360 -12.71 13.28 3.49
N LEU A 361 -12.38 12.44 2.50
CA LEU A 361 -13.23 11.32 2.09
C LEU A 361 -13.56 10.41 3.28
N ARG A 362 -12.56 10.00 4.06
CA ARG A 362 -12.77 9.18 5.26
C ARG A 362 -13.75 9.86 6.23
N VAL A 363 -13.57 11.15 6.49
CA VAL A 363 -14.48 11.93 7.35
C VAL A 363 -15.90 11.95 6.76
N LEU A 364 -16.05 12.19 5.47
CA LEU A 364 -17.37 12.20 4.81
C LEU A 364 -18.07 10.85 4.94
N LEU A 365 -17.35 9.73 4.79
CA LEU A 365 -17.92 8.39 4.93
C LEU A 365 -18.38 8.09 6.37
N LEU A 366 -17.62 8.53 7.39
CA LEU A 366 -18.03 8.42 8.79
C LEU A 366 -19.36 9.16 9.08
N HIS A 367 -19.64 10.23 8.35
CA HIS A 367 -20.88 10.99 8.50
C HIS A 367 -22.01 10.44 7.64
N ALA A 368 -21.70 9.93 6.45
CA ALA A 368 -22.68 9.44 5.49
C ALA A 368 -23.26 8.08 5.89
N GLU A 369 -22.49 7.24 6.57
CA GLU A 369 -22.91 5.92 7.03
C GLU A 369 -23.56 5.09 5.90
N ASP A 370 -24.74 4.52 6.13
CA ASP A 370 -25.48 3.69 5.17
C ASP A 370 -25.85 4.43 3.86
N HIS A 371 -25.90 5.76 3.88
CA HIS A 371 -26.12 6.58 2.69
C HIS A 371 -24.94 6.53 1.70
N CYS A 372 -23.81 5.93 2.08
CA CYS A 372 -22.76 5.56 1.13
C CYS A 372 -23.27 4.63 0.02
N THR A 373 -24.30 3.81 0.31
CA THR A 373 -24.87 2.82 -0.61
C THR A 373 -25.28 3.42 -1.96
N GLN A 374 -25.96 4.58 -1.96
CA GLN A 374 -26.44 5.22 -3.20
C GLN A 374 -25.30 5.81 -4.05
N HIS A 375 -24.13 6.04 -3.45
CA HIS A 375 -22.96 6.61 -4.10
C HIS A 375 -21.86 5.59 -4.37
N LEU A 376 -22.10 4.32 -4.06
CA LEU A 376 -21.07 3.29 -4.01
C LEU A 376 -20.27 3.20 -5.32
N GLN A 377 -20.92 3.24 -6.49
CA GLN A 377 -20.20 3.18 -7.76
C GLN A 377 -19.18 4.32 -7.92
N SER A 378 -19.56 5.55 -7.60
CA SER A 378 -18.64 6.69 -7.64
C SER A 378 -17.53 6.59 -6.59
N LEU A 379 -17.84 6.09 -5.40
CA LEU A 379 -16.87 5.87 -4.33
C LEU A 379 -15.84 4.81 -4.71
N LEU A 380 -16.27 3.72 -5.34
CA LEU A 380 -15.37 2.66 -5.82
C LEU A 380 -14.38 3.20 -6.86
N THR A 381 -14.85 3.98 -7.83
CA THR A 381 -13.95 4.64 -8.81
C THR A 381 -12.89 5.49 -8.12
N VAL A 382 -13.30 6.27 -7.12
CA VAL A 382 -12.38 7.11 -6.32
C VAL A 382 -11.36 6.25 -5.55
N LEU A 383 -11.82 5.17 -4.91
CA LEU A 383 -10.95 4.29 -4.13
C LEU A 383 -9.97 3.50 -5.00
N TYR A 384 -10.38 3.03 -6.19
CA TYR A 384 -9.47 2.37 -7.12
C TYR A 384 -8.34 3.29 -7.59
N HIS A 385 -8.64 4.58 -7.75
CA HIS A 385 -7.62 5.57 -8.09
C HIS A 385 -6.69 5.82 -6.89
N ALA A 386 -7.24 6.07 -5.70
CA ALA A 386 -6.47 6.38 -4.50
C ALA A 386 -5.60 5.20 -4.00
N CYS A 387 -6.04 3.95 -4.18
CA CYS A 387 -5.29 2.79 -3.71
C CYS A 387 -4.05 2.50 -4.57
N ALA A 388 -4.03 2.98 -5.81
CA ALA A 388 -2.89 2.90 -6.73
C ALA A 388 -1.93 4.09 -6.60
N ASP A 389 -2.18 5.04 -5.70
CA ASP A 389 -1.33 6.22 -5.51
C ASP A 389 0.07 5.83 -5.02
N PRO A 390 1.15 6.48 -5.51
CA PRO A 390 2.51 6.23 -5.01
C PRO A 390 2.71 6.61 -3.53
N GLU A 391 1.93 7.55 -3.01
CA GLU A 391 2.07 8.06 -1.65
C GLU A 391 1.41 7.15 -0.61
N THR A 392 2.18 6.78 0.41
CA THR A 392 1.75 5.84 1.46
C THR A 392 0.56 6.37 2.26
N ASP A 393 0.55 7.66 2.58
CA ASP A 393 -0.53 8.30 3.35
C ASP A 393 -1.86 8.30 2.60
N VAL A 394 -1.83 8.51 1.28
CA VAL A 394 -3.04 8.45 0.43
C VAL A 394 -3.61 7.02 0.45
N ARG A 395 -2.76 6.02 0.26
CA ARG A 395 -3.18 4.60 0.33
C ARG A 395 -3.72 4.23 1.72
N ALA A 396 -3.08 4.69 2.79
CA ALA A 396 -3.52 4.42 4.15
C ALA A 396 -4.94 4.97 4.42
N GLN A 397 -5.22 6.22 4.04
CA GLN A 397 -6.57 6.79 4.18
C GLN A 397 -7.59 6.14 3.24
N CYS A 398 -7.15 5.71 2.05
CA CYS A 398 -7.98 4.92 1.14
C CYS A 398 -8.40 3.59 1.78
N PHE A 399 -7.50 2.88 2.47
CA PHE A 399 -7.83 1.61 3.14
C PHE A 399 -8.82 1.81 4.28
N GLU A 400 -8.64 2.85 5.09
CA GLU A 400 -9.60 3.19 6.13
C GLU A 400 -10.97 3.58 5.54
N SER A 401 -10.99 4.33 4.43
CA SER A 401 -12.22 4.66 3.71
C SER A 401 -12.93 3.42 3.15
N ALA A 402 -12.17 2.49 2.55
CA ALA A 402 -12.70 1.24 2.03
C ALA A 402 -13.24 0.33 3.15
N LYS A 403 -12.57 0.25 4.31
CA LYS A 403 -13.09 -0.45 5.50
C LYS A 403 -14.42 0.13 5.96
N LEU A 404 -14.58 1.46 5.97
CA LEU A 404 -15.85 2.09 6.32
C LEU A 404 -16.99 1.67 5.39
N LEU A 405 -16.73 1.46 4.10
CA LEU A 405 -17.75 0.91 3.20
C LEU A 405 -18.17 -0.50 3.61
N GLY A 406 -17.25 -1.33 4.11
CA GLY A 406 -17.59 -2.65 4.67
C GLY A 406 -18.46 -2.58 5.92
N VAL A 407 -18.29 -1.53 6.73
CA VAL A 407 -19.10 -1.30 7.94
C VAL A 407 -20.52 -0.85 7.58
N PHE A 408 -20.64 0.05 6.61
CA PHE A 408 -21.89 0.77 6.35
C PHE A 408 -22.72 0.23 5.18
N VAL A 409 -22.10 -0.47 4.23
CA VAL A 409 -22.78 -0.96 3.02
C VAL A 409 -22.95 -2.46 3.11
N SER A 410 -24.16 -2.95 2.81
CA SER A 410 -24.45 -4.38 2.79
C SER A 410 -23.53 -5.13 1.81
N PRO A 411 -22.98 -6.30 2.20
CA PRO A 411 -22.21 -7.17 1.32
C PRO A 411 -22.91 -7.55 0.02
N GLU A 412 -24.24 -7.73 0.04
CA GLU A 412 -25.01 -8.00 -1.17
C GLU A 412 -24.80 -6.90 -2.23
N VAL A 413 -24.80 -5.63 -1.79
CA VAL A 413 -24.69 -4.48 -2.68
C VAL A 413 -23.26 -4.26 -3.15
N TYR A 414 -22.29 -4.23 -2.21
CA TYR A 414 -20.91 -3.96 -2.62
C TYR A 414 -20.31 -5.11 -3.43
N LEU A 415 -20.64 -6.37 -3.14
CA LEU A 415 -20.13 -7.51 -3.92
C LEU A 415 -20.71 -7.51 -5.33
N LYS A 416 -21.97 -7.08 -5.50
CA LYS A 416 -22.60 -6.96 -6.83
C LYS A 416 -21.86 -5.97 -7.73
N LEU A 417 -21.23 -4.93 -7.16
CA LEU A 417 -20.46 -3.94 -7.92
C LEU A 417 -18.96 -4.24 -7.95
N LEU A 418 -18.37 -4.76 -6.88
CA LEU A 418 -16.93 -5.02 -6.76
C LEU A 418 -16.48 -6.28 -7.51
N LEU A 419 -17.22 -7.39 -7.38
CA LEU A 419 -16.77 -8.68 -7.93
C LEU A 419 -16.65 -8.66 -9.46
N PRO A 420 -17.56 -8.05 -10.24
CA PRO A 420 -17.37 -7.91 -11.68
C PRO A 420 -16.07 -7.18 -12.06
N HIS A 421 -15.65 -6.17 -11.28
CA HIS A 421 -14.37 -5.48 -11.52
C HIS A 421 -13.15 -6.34 -11.11
N VAL A 422 -13.32 -7.29 -10.20
CA VAL A 422 -12.27 -8.25 -9.82
C VAL A 422 -12.10 -9.32 -10.90
N GLU A 423 -13.20 -9.79 -11.47
CA GLU A 423 -13.23 -10.75 -12.60
C GLU A 423 -12.65 -10.12 -13.87
N ASP A 424 -13.05 -8.89 -14.19
CA ASP A 424 -12.56 -8.17 -15.36
C ASP A 424 -11.34 -7.32 -15.02
N SER A 425 -10.15 -7.90 -15.19
CA SER A 425 -8.86 -7.20 -15.04
C SER A 425 -8.68 -5.97 -15.94
N THR A 426 -9.53 -5.79 -16.97
CA THR A 426 -9.52 -4.63 -17.87
C THR A 426 -10.48 -3.52 -17.44
N SER A 427 -11.34 -3.78 -16.45
CA SER A 427 -12.31 -2.81 -15.91
C SER A 427 -11.63 -1.60 -15.23
N CYS A 428 -10.39 -1.78 -14.78
CA CYS A 428 -9.55 -0.73 -14.19
C CYS A 428 -8.35 -0.43 -15.10
N SER A 429 -7.55 0.57 -14.72
CA SER A 429 -6.31 0.88 -15.43
C SER A 429 -5.43 -0.38 -15.57
N SER A 430 -4.98 -0.67 -16.79
CA SER A 430 -4.08 -1.80 -17.08
C SER A 430 -2.75 -1.73 -16.32
N ALA A 431 -2.39 -0.53 -15.84
CA ALA A 431 -1.22 -0.32 -15.00
C ALA A 431 -1.43 -0.79 -13.54
N SER A 432 -2.68 -0.97 -13.10
CA SER A 432 -3.02 -1.30 -11.72
C SER A 432 -4.15 -2.35 -11.63
N PRO A 433 -3.99 -3.54 -12.22
CA PRO A 433 -5.02 -4.61 -12.21
C PRO A 433 -5.33 -5.13 -10.80
N TRP A 434 -4.48 -4.84 -9.81
CA TRP A 434 -4.66 -5.23 -8.42
C TRP A 434 -5.58 -4.29 -7.61
N ALA A 435 -5.98 -3.13 -8.16
CA ALA A 435 -6.75 -2.13 -7.43
C ALA A 435 -8.13 -2.65 -6.95
N PRO A 436 -8.92 -3.38 -7.76
CA PRO A 436 -10.17 -3.99 -7.30
C PRO A 436 -9.99 -4.96 -6.13
N LEU A 437 -8.96 -5.82 -6.19
CA LEU A 437 -8.64 -6.76 -5.12
C LEU A 437 -8.23 -6.03 -3.83
N MET A 438 -7.42 -4.98 -3.95
CA MET A 438 -6.98 -4.17 -2.81
C MET A 438 -8.15 -3.53 -2.07
N VAL A 439 -9.08 -2.93 -2.82
CA VAL A 439 -10.30 -2.34 -2.26
C VAL A 439 -11.21 -3.43 -1.69
N LEU A 440 -11.39 -4.56 -2.38
CA LEU A 440 -12.16 -5.71 -1.90
C LEU A 440 -11.63 -6.19 -0.54
N GLY A 441 -10.34 -6.46 -0.41
CA GLY A 441 -9.74 -6.89 0.85
C GLY A 441 -9.98 -5.91 2.00
N SER A 442 -9.92 -4.60 1.73
CA SER A 442 -10.21 -3.57 2.74
C SER A 442 -11.68 -3.51 3.14
N VAL A 443 -12.61 -3.59 2.17
CA VAL A 443 -14.06 -3.63 2.42
C VAL A 443 -14.43 -4.88 3.22
N LEU A 444 -13.87 -6.05 2.86
CA LEU A 444 -14.09 -7.30 3.60
C LEU A 444 -13.62 -7.18 5.06
N ARG A 445 -12.46 -6.57 5.31
CA ARG A 445 -11.96 -6.32 6.68
C ARG A 445 -12.85 -5.42 7.52
N GLY A 446 -13.62 -4.52 6.90
CA GLY A 446 -14.57 -3.65 7.59
C GLY A 446 -15.92 -4.29 7.88
N SER A 447 -16.22 -5.43 7.27
CA SER A 447 -17.51 -6.09 7.36
C SER A 447 -17.61 -6.95 8.62
N SER A 448 -18.85 -7.22 9.07
CA SER A 448 -19.07 -8.18 10.17
C SER A 448 -19.10 -9.61 9.66
N ARG A 449 -18.76 -10.54 10.55
CA ARG A 449 -18.84 -11.98 10.32
C ARG A 449 -20.25 -12.41 9.91
N GLU A 450 -21.27 -11.90 10.59
CA GLU A 450 -22.68 -12.25 10.35
C GLU A 450 -23.16 -11.76 8.99
N ALA A 451 -22.71 -10.57 8.56
CA ALA A 451 -23.09 -10.01 7.27
C ALA A 451 -22.37 -10.72 6.10
N LEU A 452 -21.12 -11.15 6.29
CA LEU A 452 -20.35 -11.87 5.26
C LEU A 452 -20.75 -13.33 5.08
N GLY A 453 -21.19 -14.00 6.16
CA GLY A 453 -21.50 -15.43 6.16
C GLY A 453 -22.31 -15.93 4.94
N PRO A 454 -23.46 -15.30 4.60
CA PRO A 454 -24.28 -15.69 3.44
C PRO A 454 -23.60 -15.57 2.07
N HIS A 455 -22.50 -14.81 1.99
CA HIS A 455 -21.83 -14.49 0.74
C HIS A 455 -20.46 -15.17 0.58
N LEU A 456 -20.03 -15.98 1.56
CA LEU A 456 -18.71 -16.62 1.55
C LEU A 456 -18.48 -17.43 0.29
N ILE A 457 -19.43 -18.29 -0.09
CA ILE A 457 -19.34 -19.13 -1.29
C ILE A 457 -19.09 -18.27 -2.54
N LYS A 458 -19.87 -17.20 -2.71
CA LYS A 458 -19.70 -16.27 -3.84
C LYS A 458 -18.32 -15.62 -3.86
N ILE A 459 -17.81 -15.18 -2.69
CA ILE A 459 -16.48 -14.58 -2.57
C ILE A 459 -15.41 -15.61 -2.91
N GLY A 460 -15.48 -16.80 -2.32
CA GLY A 460 -14.55 -17.90 -2.54
C GLY A 460 -14.50 -18.31 -4.00
N ASP A 461 -15.65 -18.54 -4.63
CA ASP A 461 -15.74 -18.94 -6.04
C ASP A 461 -15.16 -17.87 -6.97
N THR A 462 -15.43 -16.59 -6.69
CA THR A 462 -14.87 -15.48 -7.48
C THR A 462 -13.34 -15.43 -7.35
N LEU A 463 -12.82 -15.50 -6.12
CA LEU A 463 -11.37 -15.46 -5.90
C LEU A 463 -10.66 -16.68 -6.51
N ALA A 464 -11.28 -17.87 -6.44
CA ALA A 464 -10.76 -19.10 -7.01
C ALA A 464 -10.96 -19.22 -8.53
N HIS A 465 -11.69 -18.29 -9.16
CA HIS A 465 -11.87 -18.28 -10.60
C HIS A 465 -10.51 -18.14 -11.31
N PRO A 466 -10.22 -18.91 -12.37
CA PRO A 466 -8.92 -18.86 -13.05
C PRO A 466 -8.52 -17.47 -13.52
N GLU A 467 -9.47 -16.68 -14.03
CA GLU A 467 -9.22 -15.30 -14.49
C GLU A 467 -8.82 -14.34 -13.35
N VAL A 468 -9.11 -14.70 -12.10
CA VAL A 468 -8.77 -13.94 -10.90
C VAL A 468 -7.51 -14.50 -10.25
N CYS A 469 -7.52 -15.75 -9.76
CA CYS A 469 -6.36 -16.32 -9.06
C CYS A 469 -5.12 -16.52 -9.95
N GLN A 470 -5.28 -16.44 -11.28
CA GLN A 470 -4.20 -16.54 -12.26
C GLN A 470 -4.14 -15.31 -13.18
N GLY A 471 -4.86 -14.24 -12.85
CA GLY A 471 -5.03 -13.07 -13.72
C GLY A 471 -3.75 -12.26 -13.98
N SER A 472 -2.77 -12.30 -13.06
CA SER A 472 -1.49 -11.60 -13.23
C SER A 472 -0.38 -12.24 -12.40
N GLN A 473 0.84 -12.21 -12.94
CA GLN A 473 2.07 -12.64 -12.25
C GLN A 473 2.76 -11.49 -11.48
N GLN A 474 2.18 -10.28 -11.51
CA GLN A 474 2.75 -9.13 -10.80
C GLN A 474 2.73 -9.37 -9.30
N ALA A 475 3.87 -9.10 -8.63
CA ALA A 475 3.99 -9.32 -7.19
C ALA A 475 2.89 -8.59 -6.39
N GLN A 476 2.60 -7.33 -6.73
CA GLN A 476 1.54 -6.56 -6.08
C GLN A 476 0.16 -7.22 -6.21
N TYR A 477 -0.15 -7.83 -7.36
CA TYR A 477 -1.42 -8.52 -7.61
C TYR A 477 -1.57 -9.76 -6.73
N LEU A 478 -0.52 -10.59 -6.68
CA LEU A 478 -0.48 -11.78 -5.81
C LEU A 478 -0.59 -11.39 -4.32
N ASP A 479 0.05 -10.30 -3.91
CA ASP A 479 -0.07 -9.78 -2.55
C ASP A 479 -1.52 -9.35 -2.24
N GLN A 480 -2.24 -8.75 -3.19
CA GLN A 480 -3.64 -8.37 -2.96
C GLN A 480 -4.60 -9.56 -2.93
N LEU A 481 -4.32 -10.65 -3.66
CA LEU A 481 -5.03 -11.91 -3.50
C LEU A 481 -4.86 -12.45 -2.08
N LEU A 482 -3.62 -12.46 -1.57
CA LEU A 482 -3.33 -12.88 -0.19
C LEU A 482 -4.02 -11.98 0.84
N VAL A 483 -4.07 -10.67 0.62
CA VAL A 483 -4.81 -9.73 1.48
C VAL A 483 -6.31 -10.04 1.49
N CYS A 484 -6.91 -10.42 0.34
CA CYS A 484 -8.31 -10.85 0.30
C CYS A 484 -8.54 -12.15 1.08
N VAL A 485 -7.68 -13.15 0.91
CA VAL A 485 -7.76 -14.43 1.66
C VAL A 485 -7.62 -14.17 3.16
N ASP A 486 -6.63 -13.39 3.57
CA ASP A 486 -6.39 -12.99 4.96
C ASP A 486 -7.57 -12.21 5.55
N ALA A 487 -8.16 -11.28 4.79
CA ALA A 487 -9.34 -10.52 5.22
C ALA A 487 -10.53 -11.45 5.53
N VAL A 488 -10.82 -12.40 4.65
CA VAL A 488 -11.92 -13.36 4.84
C VAL A 488 -11.64 -14.27 6.04
N LEU A 489 -10.42 -14.80 6.16
CA LEU A 489 -10.02 -15.64 7.29
C LEU A 489 -10.12 -14.92 8.63
N CYS A 490 -9.65 -13.67 8.71
CA CYS A 490 -9.67 -12.87 9.92
C CYS A 490 -11.11 -12.55 10.38
N VAL A 491 -11.99 -12.18 9.45
CA VAL A 491 -13.35 -11.75 9.77
C VAL A 491 -14.27 -12.94 10.01
N CYS A 492 -14.22 -13.96 9.14
CA CYS A 492 -15.20 -15.05 9.15
C CYS A 492 -14.74 -16.27 9.96
N GLN A 493 -13.44 -16.38 10.26
CA GLN A 493 -12.87 -17.40 11.16
C GLN A 493 -13.36 -18.81 10.77
N VAL A 494 -14.03 -19.51 11.68
CA VAL A 494 -14.51 -20.88 11.49
C VAL A 494 -15.53 -21.03 10.35
N ASP A 495 -16.21 -19.95 9.95
CA ASP A 495 -17.18 -20.01 8.84
C ASP A 495 -16.47 -20.20 7.48
N CYS A 496 -15.17 -19.91 7.40
CA CYS A 496 -14.35 -20.14 6.21
C CYS A 496 -14.25 -21.62 5.81
N ALA A 497 -14.64 -22.55 6.69
CA ALA A 497 -14.69 -23.98 6.37
C ALA A 497 -15.49 -24.27 5.09
N VAL A 498 -16.59 -23.53 4.85
CA VAL A 498 -17.45 -23.70 3.66
C VAL A 498 -16.78 -23.33 2.34
N ILE A 499 -15.70 -22.56 2.39
CA ILE A 499 -14.92 -22.12 1.21
C ILE A 499 -13.47 -22.58 1.28
N SER A 500 -13.18 -23.58 2.10
CA SER A 500 -11.81 -24.03 2.34
C SER A 500 -11.12 -24.52 1.08
N LEU A 501 -11.83 -25.21 0.17
CA LEU A 501 -11.29 -25.64 -1.11
C LEU A 501 -10.94 -24.46 -2.01
N GLN A 502 -11.84 -23.47 -2.10
CA GLN A 502 -11.65 -22.27 -2.91
C GLN A 502 -10.43 -21.48 -2.45
N LEU A 503 -10.32 -21.22 -1.14
CA LEU A 503 -9.17 -20.53 -0.57
C LEU A 503 -7.87 -21.30 -0.80
N LEU A 504 -7.89 -22.64 -0.67
CA LEU A 504 -6.72 -23.47 -0.96
C LEU A 504 -6.30 -23.38 -2.44
N LYS A 505 -7.24 -23.38 -3.39
CA LYS A 505 -6.96 -23.18 -4.83
C LYS A 505 -6.30 -21.83 -5.10
N VAL A 506 -6.77 -20.76 -4.44
CA VAL A 506 -6.13 -19.43 -4.52
C VAL A 506 -4.70 -19.48 -3.99
N LEU A 507 -4.47 -20.05 -2.81
CA LEU A 507 -3.15 -20.13 -2.18
C LEU A 507 -2.15 -20.98 -2.98
N VAL A 508 -2.60 -22.08 -3.58
CA VAL A 508 -1.80 -22.90 -4.50
C VAL A 508 -1.45 -22.09 -5.76
N SER A 509 -2.40 -21.33 -6.30
CA SER A 509 -2.17 -20.51 -7.50
C SER A 509 -1.19 -19.37 -7.24
N VAL A 510 -1.28 -18.72 -6.08
CA VAL A 510 -0.32 -17.69 -5.65
C VAL A 510 1.09 -18.28 -5.54
N GLN A 511 1.25 -19.43 -4.86
CA GLN A 511 2.56 -20.11 -4.77
C GLN A 511 3.10 -20.52 -6.14
N SER A 512 2.22 -20.87 -7.08
CA SER A 512 2.61 -21.29 -8.43
C SER A 512 3.08 -20.15 -9.33
N LEU A 513 2.63 -18.92 -9.05
CA LEU A 513 2.97 -17.71 -9.81
C LEU A 513 4.00 -16.82 -9.12
N ALA A 514 4.24 -17.04 -7.83
CA ALA A 514 5.15 -16.23 -7.04
C ALA A 514 6.58 -16.27 -7.62
N SER A 515 7.15 -15.09 -7.82
CA SER A 515 8.57 -14.92 -8.18
C SER A 515 9.46 -14.68 -6.96
N GLN A 516 8.86 -14.40 -5.80
CA GLN A 516 9.55 -14.02 -4.57
C GLN A 516 9.20 -15.00 -3.43
N GLN A 517 10.22 -15.40 -2.66
CA GLN A 517 10.07 -16.33 -1.53
C GLN A 517 9.14 -15.78 -0.42
N GLU A 518 9.08 -14.45 -0.26
CA GLU A 518 8.20 -13.81 0.71
C GLU A 518 6.72 -14.13 0.45
N GLN A 519 6.31 -14.16 -0.83
CA GLN A 519 4.92 -14.41 -1.22
C GLN A 519 4.52 -15.87 -0.94
N CYS A 520 5.41 -16.81 -1.27
CA CYS A 520 5.24 -18.22 -0.88
C CYS A 520 5.09 -18.35 0.64
N SER A 521 5.94 -17.67 1.41
CA SER A 521 5.90 -17.70 2.88
C SER A 521 4.59 -17.13 3.45
N LYS A 522 4.05 -16.05 2.85
CA LYS A 522 2.74 -15.49 3.22
C LYS A 522 1.59 -16.43 2.85
N ALA A 523 1.67 -17.10 1.70
CA ALA A 523 0.68 -18.09 1.29
C ALA A 523 0.66 -19.30 2.25
N GLU A 524 1.83 -19.83 2.63
CA GLU A 524 1.95 -20.90 3.63
C GLU A 524 1.44 -20.47 5.02
N ALA A 525 1.66 -19.21 5.41
CA ALA A 525 1.07 -18.66 6.62
C ALA A 525 -0.47 -18.64 6.54
N SER A 526 -1.02 -18.26 5.39
CA SER A 526 -2.47 -18.26 5.17
C SER A 526 -3.06 -19.68 5.16
N VAL A 527 -2.32 -20.68 4.65
CA VAL A 527 -2.68 -22.10 4.77
C VAL A 527 -2.78 -22.51 6.24
N ARG A 528 -1.83 -22.09 7.08
CA ARG A 528 -1.87 -22.36 8.53
C ARG A 528 -3.08 -21.69 9.19
N CYS A 529 -3.35 -20.43 8.89
CA CYS A 529 -4.56 -19.74 9.38
C CYS A 529 -5.86 -20.45 8.96
N LEU A 530 -5.92 -20.97 7.72
CA LEU A 530 -7.06 -21.75 7.24
C LEU A 530 -7.20 -23.11 7.95
N CYS A 531 -6.10 -23.74 8.35
CA CYS A 531 -6.12 -24.93 9.20
C CYS A 531 -6.66 -24.60 10.59
N GLU A 532 -6.13 -23.55 11.22
CA GLU A 532 -6.54 -23.08 12.55
C GLU A 532 -8.03 -22.72 12.59
N ALA A 533 -8.52 -22.02 11.56
CA ALA A 533 -9.94 -21.69 11.42
C ALA A 533 -10.85 -22.93 11.39
N GLN A 534 -10.36 -24.06 10.88
CA GLN A 534 -11.12 -25.31 10.82
C GLN A 534 -10.85 -26.26 11.98
N GLY A 535 -9.92 -25.92 12.88
CA GLY A 535 -9.47 -26.81 13.95
C GLY A 535 -8.67 -28.01 13.45
N LEU A 536 -8.02 -27.91 12.28
CA LEU A 536 -7.17 -28.95 11.71
C LEU A 536 -5.77 -28.92 12.35
N SER A 537 -5.12 -30.08 12.47
CA SER A 537 -3.79 -30.20 13.11
C SER A 537 -2.67 -29.58 12.26
N GLY A 538 -2.87 -29.45 10.95
CA GLY A 538 -1.91 -28.81 10.05
C GLY A 538 -2.26 -28.99 8.57
N ALA A 539 -1.36 -28.51 7.70
CA ALA A 539 -1.57 -28.48 6.26
C ALA A 539 -1.86 -29.86 5.65
N CYS A 540 -1.27 -30.93 6.19
CA CYS A 540 -1.54 -32.29 5.72
C CYS A 540 -3.03 -32.68 5.84
N GLU A 541 -3.71 -32.34 6.94
CA GLU A 541 -5.14 -32.63 7.07
C GLU A 541 -5.98 -31.82 6.09
N LEU A 542 -5.62 -30.55 5.88
CA LEU A 542 -6.27 -29.70 4.90
C LEU A 542 -6.13 -30.25 3.48
N TYR A 543 -4.91 -30.64 3.08
CA TYR A 543 -4.70 -31.28 1.79
C TYR A 543 -5.45 -32.61 1.72
N ARG A 544 -5.46 -33.43 2.77
CA ARG A 544 -6.21 -34.70 2.80
C ARG A 544 -7.70 -34.50 2.56
N GLN A 545 -8.29 -33.46 3.17
CA GLN A 545 -9.70 -33.12 3.00
C GLN A 545 -10.04 -32.78 1.54
N HIS A 546 -9.13 -32.11 0.82
CA HIS A 546 -9.40 -31.51 -0.49
C HIS A 546 -8.62 -32.15 -1.66
N MET A 547 -7.78 -33.16 -1.42
CA MET A 547 -6.85 -33.71 -2.41
C MET A 547 -7.57 -34.25 -3.64
N ALA A 548 -8.69 -34.97 -3.44
CA ALA A 548 -9.48 -35.51 -4.54
C ALA A 548 -9.97 -34.39 -5.47
N ASP A 549 -10.51 -33.31 -4.92
CA ASP A 549 -10.99 -32.15 -5.69
C ASP A 549 -9.85 -31.37 -6.36
N LEU A 550 -8.69 -31.27 -5.72
CA LEU A 550 -7.51 -30.63 -6.31
C LEU A 550 -6.94 -31.42 -7.48
N LEU A 551 -6.85 -32.75 -7.37
CA LEU A 551 -6.39 -33.60 -8.46
C LEU A 551 -7.41 -33.65 -9.61
N GLN A 552 -8.71 -33.65 -9.29
CA GLN A 552 -9.75 -33.53 -10.31
C GLN A 552 -9.66 -32.20 -11.05
N TRP A 553 -9.50 -31.10 -10.33
CA TRP A 553 -9.34 -29.75 -10.91
C TRP A 553 -8.18 -29.66 -11.90
N LEU A 554 -7.06 -30.34 -11.62
CA LEU A 554 -5.95 -30.44 -12.56
C LEU A 554 -6.25 -31.39 -13.74
N SER A 555 -6.91 -32.50 -13.45
CA SER A 555 -7.27 -33.52 -14.44
C SER A 555 -8.21 -33.00 -15.52
N ASP A 556 -9.00 -31.97 -15.26
CA ASP A 556 -9.93 -31.41 -16.25
C ASP A 556 -9.22 -30.79 -17.47
N SER A 557 -7.96 -30.35 -17.32
CA SER A 557 -7.20 -29.63 -18.37
C SER A 557 -5.86 -30.25 -18.77
N HIS A 558 -5.45 -31.35 -18.14
CA HIS A 558 -4.08 -31.91 -18.30
C HIS A 558 -3.66 -32.19 -19.74
N HIS A 559 -4.60 -32.51 -20.62
CA HIS A 559 -4.36 -32.79 -22.03
C HIS A 559 -3.95 -31.56 -22.85
N THR A 560 -4.20 -30.33 -22.38
CA THR A 560 -3.78 -29.10 -23.08
C THR A 560 -2.52 -28.48 -22.50
N TRP A 561 -1.92 -29.08 -21.48
CA TRP A 561 -0.75 -28.49 -20.82
C TRP A 561 0.47 -28.43 -21.73
N THR A 562 1.26 -27.36 -21.55
CA THR A 562 2.53 -27.09 -22.22
C THR A 562 3.57 -26.62 -21.19
N SER A 563 4.79 -26.30 -21.62
CA SER A 563 5.82 -25.72 -20.74
C SER A 563 5.44 -24.36 -20.15
N TYR A 564 4.44 -23.68 -20.70
CA TYR A 564 3.94 -22.39 -20.20
C TYR A 564 2.71 -22.51 -19.29
N SER A 565 2.14 -23.72 -19.15
CA SER A 565 0.95 -23.94 -18.34
C SER A 565 1.28 -23.86 -16.85
N ILE A 566 0.58 -22.99 -16.12
CA ILE A 566 0.70 -22.84 -14.66
C ILE A 566 0.35 -24.15 -13.93
N GLN A 567 -0.54 -24.95 -14.49
CA GLN A 567 -1.07 -26.16 -13.86
C GLN A 567 0.02 -27.20 -13.53
N LYS A 568 1.12 -27.22 -14.28
CA LYS A 568 2.29 -28.08 -13.96
C LYS A 568 2.97 -27.66 -12.65
N THR A 569 3.01 -26.35 -12.37
CA THR A 569 3.55 -25.78 -11.14
C THR A 569 2.54 -25.94 -10.00
N GLN A 570 1.24 -25.80 -10.27
CA GLN A 570 0.19 -26.10 -9.28
C GLN A 570 0.26 -27.56 -8.82
N LEU A 571 0.46 -28.49 -9.75
CA LEU A 571 0.69 -29.89 -9.41
C LEU A 571 1.93 -30.05 -8.51
N GLU A 572 3.07 -29.41 -8.84
CA GLU A 572 4.28 -29.44 -8.00
C GLU A 572 4.02 -28.89 -6.60
N VAL A 573 3.29 -27.78 -6.46
CA VAL A 573 2.92 -27.21 -5.16
C VAL A 573 2.03 -28.18 -4.38
N ILE A 574 0.99 -28.74 -5.01
CA ILE A 574 0.04 -29.65 -4.34
C ILE A 574 0.76 -30.91 -3.83
N VAL A 575 1.55 -31.57 -4.69
CA VAL A 575 2.25 -32.80 -4.29
C VAL A 575 3.41 -32.54 -3.32
N GLY A 576 4.07 -31.38 -3.43
CA GLY A 576 5.16 -31.00 -2.54
C GLY A 576 4.68 -30.60 -1.14
N GLN A 577 3.57 -29.87 -1.04
CA GLN A 577 3.06 -29.33 0.23
C GLN A 577 2.12 -30.28 0.98
N SER A 578 1.60 -31.31 0.31
CA SER A 578 0.71 -32.30 0.93
C SER A 578 1.45 -33.36 1.76
N GLY A 579 2.78 -33.46 1.64
CA GLY A 579 3.60 -34.40 2.39
C GLY A 579 3.14 -35.87 2.22
N PRO A 580 2.94 -36.64 3.31
CA PRO A 580 2.58 -38.06 3.20
C PRO A 580 1.18 -38.30 2.60
N VAL A 581 0.32 -37.28 2.55
CA VAL A 581 -1.03 -37.39 1.98
C VAL A 581 -0.99 -37.81 0.51
N VAL A 582 0.04 -37.41 -0.24
CA VAL A 582 0.16 -37.75 -1.66
C VAL A 582 0.08 -39.26 -1.92
N GLY A 583 0.64 -40.09 -1.02
CA GLY A 583 0.60 -41.55 -1.11
C GLY A 583 -0.79 -42.16 -0.85
N GLU A 584 -1.73 -41.42 -0.26
CA GLU A 584 -3.12 -41.86 -0.08
C GLU A 584 -3.93 -41.74 -1.39
N PHE A 585 -3.50 -40.89 -2.32
CA PHE A 585 -4.23 -40.54 -3.55
C PHE A 585 -3.53 -40.99 -4.84
N LEU A 586 -2.66 -42.01 -4.77
CA LEU A 586 -2.00 -42.61 -5.94
C LEU A 586 -2.96 -42.99 -7.08
N PRO A 587 -4.17 -43.56 -6.83
CA PRO A 587 -5.10 -43.90 -7.91
C PRO A 587 -5.54 -42.71 -8.77
N ALA A 588 -5.56 -41.49 -8.20
CA ALA A 588 -5.91 -40.27 -8.93
C ALA A 588 -4.67 -39.58 -9.52
N LEU A 589 -3.55 -39.59 -8.79
CA LEU A 589 -2.31 -38.93 -9.21
C LEU A 589 -1.63 -39.65 -10.38
N LEU A 590 -1.51 -40.98 -10.33
CA LEU A 590 -0.72 -41.73 -11.31
C LEU A 590 -1.28 -41.68 -12.74
N PRO A 591 -2.61 -41.77 -12.97
CA PRO A 591 -3.17 -41.55 -14.30
C PRO A 591 -2.90 -40.14 -14.85
N LEU A 592 -2.96 -39.12 -13.99
CA LEU A 592 -2.61 -37.74 -14.36
C LEU A 592 -1.14 -37.65 -14.79
N LEU A 593 -0.21 -38.23 -14.02
CA LEU A 593 1.20 -38.27 -14.37
C LEU A 593 1.45 -39.06 -15.65
N LYS A 594 0.78 -40.20 -15.85
CA LYS A 594 0.87 -41.02 -17.07
C LYS A 594 0.56 -40.19 -18.30
N SER A 595 -0.57 -39.48 -18.33
CA SER A 595 -0.95 -38.66 -19.48
C SER A 595 0.02 -37.49 -19.70
N CYS A 596 0.47 -36.83 -18.62
CA CYS A 596 1.46 -35.76 -18.72
C CYS A 596 2.82 -36.23 -19.26
N LEU A 597 3.20 -37.49 -18.99
CA LEU A 597 4.49 -38.06 -19.36
C LEU A 597 4.48 -38.83 -20.69
N GLU A 598 3.37 -38.86 -21.42
CA GLU A 598 3.32 -39.51 -22.74
C GLU A 598 4.39 -38.95 -23.70
N PRO A 599 5.12 -39.79 -24.46
CA PRO A 599 6.22 -39.31 -25.30
C PRO A 599 5.83 -38.34 -26.44
N SER A 600 4.54 -38.20 -26.74
CA SER A 600 3.95 -37.25 -27.69
C SER A 600 3.82 -35.84 -27.11
N ARG A 601 3.87 -35.70 -25.79
CA ARG A 601 3.67 -34.44 -25.06
C ARG A 601 4.91 -33.55 -25.13
N ASP A 602 4.71 -32.28 -24.80
CA ASP A 602 5.75 -31.25 -24.76
C ASP A 602 6.97 -31.70 -23.91
N PRO A 603 8.21 -31.68 -24.46
CA PRO A 603 9.40 -32.16 -23.76
C PRO A 603 9.75 -31.38 -22.49
N GLU A 604 9.59 -30.06 -22.49
CA GLU A 604 9.92 -29.21 -21.34
C GLU A 604 8.93 -29.41 -20.19
N MET A 605 7.64 -29.56 -20.50
CA MET A 605 6.63 -29.96 -19.54
C MET A 605 6.96 -31.32 -18.92
N ARG A 606 7.32 -32.33 -19.74
CA ARG A 606 7.72 -33.64 -19.22
C ARG A 606 8.95 -33.56 -18.31
N LEU A 607 9.94 -32.76 -18.68
CA LEU A 607 11.12 -32.51 -17.86
C LEU A 607 10.76 -31.92 -16.49
N HIS A 608 9.83 -30.97 -16.45
CA HIS A 608 9.29 -30.41 -15.20
C HIS A 608 8.65 -31.50 -14.33
N ILE A 609 7.76 -32.31 -14.92
CA ILE A 609 7.06 -33.38 -14.20
C ILE A 609 8.03 -34.44 -13.67
N PHE A 610 9.03 -34.85 -14.46
CA PHE A 610 10.06 -35.77 -13.99
C PHE A 610 10.93 -35.17 -12.88
N THR A 611 11.25 -33.89 -12.95
CA THR A 611 12.04 -33.23 -11.90
C THR A 611 11.29 -33.21 -10.58
N MET A 612 9.99 -32.90 -10.62
CA MET A 612 9.10 -32.99 -9.46
C MET A 612 9.00 -34.44 -8.96
N LEU A 613 8.75 -35.41 -9.85
CA LEU A 613 8.59 -36.81 -9.50
C LEU A 613 9.87 -37.39 -8.86
N SER A 614 11.05 -37.00 -9.35
CA SER A 614 12.34 -37.39 -8.79
C SER A 614 12.47 -36.96 -7.32
N LYS A 615 12.05 -35.74 -6.98
CA LYS A 615 12.06 -35.25 -5.58
C LYS A 615 11.15 -36.11 -4.69
N LEU A 616 9.95 -36.45 -5.16
CA LEU A 616 9.02 -37.31 -4.43
C LEU A 616 9.59 -38.72 -4.25
N LEU A 617 10.19 -39.30 -5.29
CA LEU A 617 10.77 -40.64 -5.22
C LEU A 617 11.96 -40.73 -4.24
N LEU A 618 12.78 -39.69 -4.17
CA LEU A 618 13.92 -39.62 -3.24
C LEU A 618 13.50 -39.65 -1.77
N ASP A 619 12.32 -39.13 -1.43
CA ASP A 619 11.71 -39.20 -0.09
C ASP A 619 10.41 -40.02 -0.12
N SER A 620 10.44 -41.14 -0.86
CA SER A 620 9.24 -41.96 -1.12
C SER A 620 8.55 -42.43 0.16
N SER A 621 9.29 -42.80 1.21
CA SER A 621 8.74 -43.23 2.50
C SER A 621 7.83 -42.21 3.18
N ASN A 622 8.07 -40.92 2.95
CA ASN A 622 7.28 -39.83 3.53
C ASN A 622 6.37 -39.15 2.49
N THR A 623 6.30 -39.68 1.26
CA THR A 623 5.51 -39.12 0.16
C THR A 623 4.71 -40.23 -0.55
N LEU A 624 5.18 -40.74 -1.68
CA LEU A 624 4.47 -41.68 -2.55
C LEU A 624 4.21 -43.05 -1.89
N ASP A 625 5.12 -43.51 -1.02
CA ASP A 625 5.01 -44.78 -0.29
C ASP A 625 4.66 -44.58 1.20
N SER A 626 4.06 -43.45 1.55
CA SER A 626 3.61 -43.17 2.92
C SER A 626 2.63 -44.22 3.47
N GLN A 627 1.92 -44.93 2.58
CA GLN A 627 0.98 -46.01 2.90
C GLN A 627 1.60 -47.40 2.79
N GLY A 628 2.87 -47.54 2.37
CA GLY A 628 3.51 -48.83 2.11
C GLY A 628 2.90 -49.61 0.93
N ARG A 629 2.19 -48.92 0.04
CA ARG A 629 1.43 -49.49 -1.10
C ARG A 629 1.95 -49.04 -2.45
N PHE A 630 3.02 -48.26 -2.51
CA PHE A 630 3.55 -47.75 -3.78
C PHE A 630 4.02 -48.90 -4.70
N ALA A 631 4.50 -49.99 -4.10
CA ALA A 631 4.88 -51.23 -4.78
C ALA A 631 3.76 -51.80 -5.68
N GLU A 632 2.49 -51.62 -5.31
CA GLU A 632 1.33 -52.10 -6.08
C GLU A 632 1.23 -51.43 -7.45
N TYR A 633 1.76 -50.21 -7.59
CA TYR A 633 1.72 -49.41 -8.82
C TYR A 633 3.01 -49.49 -9.64
N MET A 634 3.95 -50.35 -9.24
CA MET A 634 5.25 -50.47 -9.90
C MET A 634 5.13 -50.72 -11.40
N GLU A 635 4.21 -51.59 -11.82
CA GLU A 635 4.04 -51.92 -13.23
C GLU A 635 3.67 -50.67 -14.05
N LEU A 636 2.74 -49.88 -13.55
CA LEU A 636 2.36 -48.60 -14.16
C LEU A 636 3.54 -47.61 -14.15
N VAL A 637 4.22 -47.44 -13.02
CA VAL A 637 5.36 -46.49 -12.93
C VAL A 637 6.49 -46.89 -13.89
N MET A 638 6.82 -48.17 -13.97
CA MET A 638 7.90 -48.66 -14.82
C MET A 638 7.49 -48.66 -16.30
N GLN A 639 6.39 -49.32 -16.64
CA GLN A 639 6.00 -49.56 -18.04
C GLN A 639 5.33 -48.35 -18.70
N ASP A 640 4.52 -47.58 -17.96
CA ASP A 640 3.75 -46.48 -18.54
C ASP A 640 4.43 -45.11 -18.38
N LEU A 641 5.19 -44.88 -17.29
CA LEU A 641 5.79 -43.56 -17.01
C LEU A 641 7.27 -43.53 -17.42
N LEU A 642 8.09 -44.45 -16.91
CA LEU A 642 9.55 -44.38 -17.05
C LEU A 642 10.06 -44.95 -18.39
N LEU A 643 9.81 -46.23 -18.68
CA LEU A 643 10.37 -46.91 -19.85
C LEU A 643 10.08 -46.21 -21.19
N PRO A 644 8.86 -45.69 -21.47
CA PRO A 644 8.57 -45.01 -22.73
C PRO A 644 9.40 -43.73 -22.93
N ASN A 645 9.84 -43.12 -21.83
CA ASN A 645 10.65 -41.89 -21.81
C ASN A 645 12.15 -42.16 -21.77
N LEU A 646 12.59 -43.42 -21.70
CA LEU A 646 14.00 -43.82 -21.82
C LEU A 646 14.39 -44.16 -23.27
N VAL A 647 13.41 -44.38 -24.14
CA VAL A 647 13.66 -44.67 -25.56
C VAL A 647 14.44 -43.55 -26.24
N TRP A 648 15.56 -43.92 -26.86
CA TRP A 648 16.41 -42.96 -27.55
C TRP A 648 15.67 -42.25 -28.69
N ARG A 649 15.87 -40.93 -28.74
CA ARG A 649 15.38 -40.00 -29.76
C ARG A 649 16.41 -38.90 -29.93
N SER A 650 16.58 -38.42 -31.16
CA SER A 650 17.51 -37.34 -31.45
C SER A 650 17.05 -35.99 -30.86
N GLY A 651 18.01 -35.12 -30.56
CA GLY A 651 17.76 -33.76 -30.09
C GLY A 651 18.02 -33.53 -28.61
N ARG A 652 18.42 -32.29 -28.27
CA ARG A 652 18.83 -31.89 -26.91
C ARG A 652 17.71 -32.05 -25.87
N SER A 653 16.49 -31.66 -26.21
CA SER A 653 15.34 -31.77 -25.30
C SER A 653 14.98 -33.23 -25.01
N ALA A 654 15.09 -34.11 -26.01
CA ALA A 654 14.86 -35.54 -25.83
C ALA A 654 15.92 -36.17 -24.90
N ALA A 655 17.19 -35.78 -25.04
CA ALA A 655 18.26 -36.22 -24.15
C ALA A 655 18.08 -35.72 -22.70
N ALA A 656 17.60 -34.48 -22.52
CA ALA A 656 17.29 -33.94 -21.20
C ALA A 656 16.15 -34.69 -20.50
N VAL A 657 15.06 -34.98 -21.23
CA VAL A 657 13.93 -35.78 -20.71
C VAL A 657 14.40 -37.18 -20.31
N ARG A 658 15.21 -37.85 -21.15
CA ARG A 658 15.80 -39.15 -20.81
C ARG A 658 16.65 -39.09 -19.55
N SER A 659 17.47 -38.05 -19.40
CA SER A 659 18.30 -37.85 -18.20
C SER A 659 17.44 -37.72 -16.93
N ALA A 660 16.32 -37.00 -17.01
CA ALA A 660 15.39 -36.85 -15.89
C ALA A 660 14.61 -38.14 -15.59
N ALA A 661 14.20 -38.89 -16.62
CA ALA A 661 13.61 -40.21 -16.47
C ALA A 661 14.59 -41.21 -15.82
N LEU A 662 15.88 -41.18 -16.20
CA LEU A 662 16.94 -41.97 -15.56
C LEU A 662 17.12 -41.60 -14.08
N SER A 663 17.00 -40.31 -13.73
CA SER A 663 17.04 -39.89 -12.33
C SER A 663 15.88 -40.48 -11.52
N CYS A 664 14.66 -40.47 -12.08
CA CYS A 664 13.50 -41.09 -11.44
C CYS A 664 13.67 -42.61 -11.33
N LEU A 665 14.16 -43.25 -12.39
CA LEU A 665 14.44 -44.68 -12.39
C LEU A 665 15.46 -45.06 -11.31
N LEU A 666 16.56 -44.31 -11.19
CA LEU A 666 17.55 -44.55 -10.16
C LEU A 666 16.96 -44.41 -8.75
N ALA A 667 16.12 -43.39 -8.53
CA ALA A 667 15.42 -43.21 -7.25
C ALA A 667 14.47 -44.38 -6.95
N VAL A 668 13.76 -44.89 -7.97
CA VAL A 668 12.93 -46.11 -7.88
C VAL A 668 13.78 -47.33 -7.51
N LEU A 669 14.89 -47.57 -8.20
CA LEU A 669 15.76 -48.73 -7.96
C LEU A 669 16.46 -48.67 -6.59
N HIS A 670 16.77 -47.48 -6.08
CA HIS A 670 17.28 -47.35 -4.72
C HIS A 670 16.19 -47.44 -3.64
N GLY A 671 14.92 -47.29 -4.00
CA GLY A 671 13.79 -47.26 -3.08
C GLY A 671 13.48 -48.63 -2.47
N VAL A 672 13.16 -48.65 -1.17
CA VAL A 672 12.79 -49.88 -0.44
C VAL A 672 11.44 -50.46 -0.90
N ALA A 673 10.62 -49.63 -1.55
CA ALA A 673 9.27 -49.99 -2.02
C ALA A 673 9.26 -51.00 -3.19
N PHE A 674 10.40 -51.30 -3.82
CA PHE A 674 10.44 -52.09 -5.05
C PHE A 674 11.06 -53.48 -4.84
N PRO A 675 10.25 -54.56 -4.77
CA PRO A 675 10.78 -55.92 -4.59
C PRO A 675 11.47 -56.43 -5.87
N ALA A 676 12.57 -57.16 -5.70
CA ALA A 676 13.39 -57.69 -6.79
C ALA A 676 12.58 -58.52 -7.81
N GLU A 677 11.62 -59.32 -7.36
CA GLU A 677 10.77 -60.18 -8.21
C GLU A 677 10.01 -59.40 -9.29
N ARG A 678 9.55 -58.19 -8.96
CA ARG A 678 8.80 -57.35 -9.89
C ARG A 678 9.74 -56.58 -10.83
N VAL A 679 10.95 -56.23 -10.39
CA VAL A 679 11.98 -55.65 -11.27
C VAL A 679 12.37 -56.67 -12.36
N LEU A 680 12.49 -57.95 -11.99
CA LEU A 680 12.81 -59.03 -12.92
C LEU A 680 11.81 -59.14 -14.08
N SER A 681 10.51 -58.91 -13.84
CA SER A 681 9.49 -59.00 -14.90
C SER A 681 9.66 -57.99 -16.04
N VAL A 682 10.40 -56.90 -15.81
CA VAL A 682 10.68 -55.85 -16.80
C VAL A 682 12.17 -55.75 -17.14
N GLU A 683 12.98 -56.69 -16.66
CA GLU A 683 14.45 -56.65 -16.76
C GLU A 683 14.95 -56.53 -18.19
N GLU A 684 14.49 -57.38 -19.11
CA GLU A 684 15.01 -57.40 -20.48
C GLU A 684 14.82 -56.04 -21.19
N THR A 685 13.63 -55.44 -21.02
CA THR A 685 13.33 -54.12 -21.60
C THR A 685 14.15 -53.04 -20.89
N LEU A 686 14.23 -53.10 -19.56
CA LEU A 686 14.97 -52.14 -18.74
C LEU A 686 16.47 -52.13 -19.05
N SER A 687 17.10 -53.31 -19.07
CA SER A 687 18.51 -53.50 -19.42
C SER A 687 18.81 -52.98 -20.82
N THR A 688 17.92 -53.25 -21.79
CA THR A 688 18.07 -52.73 -23.16
C THR A 688 18.08 -51.20 -23.20
N GLN A 689 17.14 -50.55 -22.50
CA GLN A 689 17.07 -49.08 -22.46
C GLN A 689 18.26 -48.47 -21.69
N LEU A 690 18.68 -49.11 -20.59
CA LEU A 690 19.84 -48.66 -19.80
C LEU A 690 21.15 -48.77 -20.58
N ILE A 691 21.35 -49.87 -21.31
CA ILE A 691 22.49 -50.04 -22.20
C ILE A 691 22.51 -48.95 -23.27
N SER A 692 21.35 -48.68 -23.91
CA SER A 692 21.25 -47.59 -24.88
C SER A 692 21.60 -46.23 -24.26
N ALA A 693 21.23 -45.99 -23.00
CA ALA A 693 21.52 -44.75 -22.29
C ALA A 693 23.01 -44.59 -21.91
N LEU A 694 23.80 -45.67 -21.88
CA LEU A 694 25.25 -45.58 -21.69
C LEU A 694 25.94 -44.84 -22.84
N GLU A 695 25.35 -44.80 -24.03
CA GLU A 695 25.90 -44.15 -25.23
C GLU A 695 25.49 -42.68 -25.40
N GLU A 696 24.78 -42.09 -24.41
CA GLU A 696 24.37 -40.68 -24.46
C GLU A 696 25.55 -39.70 -24.51
N ASP A 697 25.37 -38.57 -25.22
CA ASP A 697 26.37 -37.49 -25.24
C ASP A 697 26.57 -36.84 -23.86
N SER A 698 25.49 -36.80 -23.06
CA SER A 698 25.47 -36.21 -21.72
C SER A 698 26.21 -37.07 -20.70
N LYS A 699 27.28 -36.51 -20.09
CA LYS A 699 27.97 -37.14 -18.94
C LYS A 699 26.99 -37.58 -17.85
N LEU A 700 26.02 -36.73 -17.50
CA LEU A 700 25.06 -37.01 -16.43
C LEU A 700 24.19 -38.21 -16.78
N ALA A 701 23.72 -38.30 -18.04
CA ALA A 701 22.90 -39.42 -18.49
C ALA A 701 23.68 -40.73 -18.42
N ARG A 702 24.92 -40.76 -18.93
CA ARG A 702 25.78 -41.95 -18.85
C ARG A 702 26.05 -42.37 -17.41
N LEU A 703 26.31 -41.42 -16.52
CA LEU A 703 26.51 -41.69 -15.10
C LEU A 703 25.25 -42.29 -14.44
N LEU A 704 24.08 -41.70 -14.68
CA LEU A 704 22.80 -42.20 -14.15
C LEU A 704 22.46 -43.58 -14.71
N ALA A 705 22.76 -43.85 -15.98
CA ALA A 705 22.60 -45.17 -16.60
C ALA A 705 23.51 -46.21 -15.94
N CYS A 706 24.81 -45.92 -15.75
CA CYS A 706 25.73 -46.79 -15.00
C CYS A 706 25.21 -47.08 -13.58
N ARG A 707 24.80 -46.04 -12.83
CA ARG A 707 24.25 -46.21 -11.48
C ARG A 707 22.98 -47.04 -11.46
N SER A 708 22.13 -46.88 -12.45
CA SER A 708 20.89 -47.66 -12.58
C SER A 708 21.19 -49.13 -12.86
N LEU A 709 22.18 -49.43 -13.71
CA LEU A 709 22.66 -50.81 -13.93
C LEU A 709 23.30 -51.40 -12.67
N HIS A 710 24.14 -50.64 -11.97
CA HIS A 710 24.70 -51.06 -10.67
C HIS A 710 23.59 -51.43 -9.68
N SER A 711 22.58 -50.58 -9.56
CA SER A 711 21.43 -50.79 -8.66
C SER A 711 20.60 -51.99 -9.08
N LEU A 712 20.32 -52.14 -10.39
CA LEU A 712 19.62 -53.28 -10.94
C LEU A 712 20.32 -54.60 -10.59
N LEU A 713 21.64 -54.67 -10.81
CA LEU A 713 22.46 -55.86 -10.49
C LEU A 713 22.43 -56.18 -8.98
N LYS A 714 22.48 -55.15 -8.13
CA LYS A 714 22.41 -55.30 -6.68
C LYS A 714 21.03 -55.76 -6.18
N LEU A 715 19.95 -55.29 -6.80
CA LEU A 715 18.59 -55.70 -6.44
C LEU A 715 18.28 -57.13 -6.90
N THR A 716 18.76 -57.49 -8.09
CA THR A 716 18.50 -58.79 -8.75
C THR A 716 19.66 -59.77 -8.58
N THR A 717 20.51 -59.55 -7.57
CA THR A 717 21.72 -60.33 -7.34
C THR A 717 21.43 -61.83 -7.36
N GLN A 718 22.14 -62.57 -8.22
CA GLN A 718 22.01 -64.02 -8.45
C GLN A 718 20.65 -64.49 -9.02
N GLN A 719 19.77 -63.58 -9.43
CA GLN A 719 18.46 -63.90 -10.03
C GLN A 719 18.43 -63.72 -11.55
N LEU A 720 19.38 -62.96 -12.11
CA LEU A 720 19.54 -62.78 -13.57
C LEU A 720 20.09 -64.04 -14.23
N ASN A 721 19.62 -64.33 -15.46
CA ASN A 721 20.16 -65.42 -16.27
C ASN A 721 21.53 -65.04 -16.88
N ALA A 722 22.29 -66.05 -17.31
CA ALA A 722 23.62 -65.85 -17.87
C ALA A 722 23.62 -65.00 -19.14
N ASP A 723 22.60 -65.11 -19.99
CA ASP A 723 22.49 -64.35 -21.24
C ASP A 723 22.31 -62.84 -21.00
N SER A 724 21.42 -62.43 -20.08
CA SER A 724 21.25 -61.03 -19.69
C SER A 724 22.53 -60.47 -19.08
N LEU A 725 23.18 -61.21 -18.17
CA LEU A 725 24.46 -60.83 -17.60
C LEU A 725 25.54 -60.63 -18.68
N ASN A 726 25.62 -61.54 -19.65
CA ASN A 726 26.59 -61.50 -20.75
C ASN A 726 26.31 -60.40 -21.79
N LYS A 727 25.09 -59.84 -21.83
CA LYS A 727 24.76 -58.63 -22.60
C LYS A 727 25.16 -57.34 -21.87
N ILE A 728 25.14 -57.33 -20.53
CA ILE A 728 25.36 -56.11 -19.73
C ILE A 728 26.84 -55.78 -19.56
N TYR A 729 27.68 -56.75 -19.17
CA TYR A 729 29.08 -56.46 -18.83
C TYR A 729 29.91 -55.87 -19.98
N PRO A 730 29.74 -56.26 -21.27
CA PRO A 730 30.55 -55.70 -22.34
C PRO A 730 30.30 -54.20 -22.51
N GLU A 731 29.06 -53.77 -22.30
CA GLU A 731 28.65 -52.37 -22.43
C GLU A 731 29.14 -51.52 -21.26
N LEU A 732 29.13 -52.09 -20.04
CA LEU A 732 29.80 -51.47 -18.88
C LEU A 732 31.31 -51.36 -19.07
N LEU A 733 31.94 -52.39 -19.63
CA LEU A 733 33.38 -52.41 -19.88
C LEU A 733 33.80 -51.30 -20.85
N LYS A 734 33.02 -51.07 -21.93
CA LYS A 734 33.24 -49.94 -22.84
C LYS A 734 33.16 -48.57 -22.15
N ARG A 735 32.56 -48.44 -20.95
CA ARG A 735 32.50 -47.20 -20.18
C ARG A 735 33.68 -47.01 -19.23
N VAL A 736 34.55 -48.02 -19.07
CA VAL A 736 35.84 -47.84 -18.40
C VAL A 736 36.75 -46.91 -19.22
N ASP A 737 36.53 -46.80 -20.53
CA ASP A 737 37.16 -45.83 -21.45
C ASP A 737 36.40 -44.51 -21.61
N ASP A 738 35.40 -44.22 -20.76
CA ASP A 738 34.64 -42.97 -20.86
C ASP A 738 35.53 -41.73 -20.64
N SER A 739 35.17 -40.61 -21.28
CA SER A 739 35.88 -39.34 -21.09
C SER A 739 35.72 -38.75 -19.68
N SER A 740 34.70 -39.17 -18.93
CA SER A 740 34.45 -38.71 -17.55
C SER A 740 34.90 -39.72 -16.50
N GLU A 741 35.86 -39.33 -15.65
CA GLU A 741 36.32 -40.13 -14.50
C GLU A 741 35.17 -40.72 -13.66
N ASP A 742 34.14 -39.92 -13.35
CA ASP A 742 32.99 -40.40 -12.56
C ASP A 742 32.24 -41.58 -13.21
N VAL A 743 32.11 -41.57 -14.54
CA VAL A 743 31.44 -42.63 -15.30
C VAL A 743 32.31 -43.88 -15.31
N ARG A 744 33.63 -43.71 -15.48
CA ARG A 744 34.60 -44.81 -15.44
C ARG A 744 34.57 -45.53 -14.10
N VAL A 745 34.61 -44.79 -13.00
CA VAL A 745 34.55 -45.34 -11.63
C VAL A 745 33.22 -46.05 -11.39
N GLU A 746 32.10 -45.48 -11.81
CA GLU A 746 30.80 -46.11 -11.66
C GLU A 746 30.64 -47.38 -12.51
N ALA A 747 31.20 -47.39 -13.73
CA ALA A 747 31.24 -48.58 -14.57
C ALA A 747 32.01 -49.72 -13.89
N LEU A 748 33.15 -49.42 -13.26
CA LEU A 748 33.91 -50.40 -12.47
C LEU A 748 33.13 -50.92 -11.27
N LYS A 749 32.43 -50.05 -10.52
CA LYS A 749 31.52 -50.49 -9.43
C LYS A 749 30.40 -51.40 -9.94
N SER A 750 29.84 -51.07 -11.10
CA SER A 750 28.82 -51.87 -11.77
C SER A 750 29.36 -53.25 -12.14
N LEU A 751 30.60 -53.33 -12.67
CA LEU A 751 31.28 -54.59 -12.99
C LEU A 751 31.60 -55.42 -11.74
N SER A 752 32.00 -54.80 -10.63
CA SER A 752 32.15 -55.51 -9.34
C SER A 752 30.82 -56.12 -8.87
N SER A 753 29.71 -55.39 -9.01
CA SER A 753 28.37 -55.92 -8.70
C SER A 753 27.92 -56.99 -9.68
N TRP A 754 28.34 -56.89 -10.94
CA TRP A 754 28.11 -57.94 -11.93
C TRP A 754 28.80 -59.24 -11.52
N PHE A 755 30.09 -59.21 -11.11
CA PHE A 755 30.79 -60.39 -10.58
C PHE A 755 30.09 -60.99 -9.36
N SER A 756 29.66 -60.13 -8.43
CA SER A 756 28.93 -60.55 -7.22
C SER A 756 27.57 -61.16 -7.55
N SER A 757 27.00 -60.84 -8.72
CA SER A 757 25.71 -61.34 -9.20
C SER A 757 25.81 -62.71 -9.89
N LEU A 758 27.01 -63.21 -10.15
CA LEU A 758 27.22 -64.53 -10.73
C LEU A 758 26.85 -65.62 -9.71
N GLY A 759 25.61 -66.09 -9.78
CA GLY A 759 25.08 -67.14 -8.91
C GLY A 759 25.37 -68.56 -9.41
N LYS A 760 24.77 -69.57 -8.76
CA LYS A 760 24.89 -71.00 -9.13
C LYS A 760 24.46 -71.33 -10.56
N ASN A 761 23.67 -70.46 -11.19
CA ASN A 761 23.14 -70.65 -12.54
C ASN A 761 24.10 -70.12 -13.64
N TYR A 762 25.22 -69.52 -13.26
CA TYR A 762 26.26 -69.09 -14.19
C TYR A 762 27.38 -70.13 -14.20
N ASP A 763 27.42 -71.00 -15.20
CA ASP A 763 28.46 -72.03 -15.30
C ASP A 763 29.78 -71.42 -15.79
N PRO A 764 30.83 -71.39 -14.94
CA PRO A 764 32.12 -70.82 -15.31
C PRO A 764 32.79 -71.57 -16.47
N GLN A 765 32.45 -72.85 -16.71
CA GLN A 765 33.03 -73.62 -17.81
C GLN A 765 32.41 -73.23 -19.15
N SER A 766 31.07 -73.13 -19.24
CA SER A 766 30.40 -72.69 -20.46
C SER A 766 30.64 -71.21 -20.78
N CYS A 767 30.77 -70.37 -19.76
CA CYS A 767 30.97 -68.92 -19.92
C CYS A 767 32.43 -68.48 -19.79
N ARG A 768 33.38 -69.42 -19.78
CA ARG A 768 34.82 -69.16 -19.67
C ARG A 768 35.35 -68.10 -20.66
N PRO A 769 34.94 -68.06 -21.94
CA PRO A 769 35.40 -67.03 -22.88
C PRO A 769 35.05 -65.60 -22.45
N HIS A 770 33.88 -65.42 -21.82
CA HIS A 770 33.45 -64.11 -21.31
C HIS A 770 34.30 -63.66 -20.12
N LEU A 771 34.58 -64.58 -19.19
CA LEU A 771 35.44 -64.33 -18.02
C LEU A 771 36.90 -64.06 -18.45
N GLU A 772 37.45 -64.87 -19.36
CA GLU A 772 38.80 -64.67 -19.92
C GLU A 772 38.92 -63.29 -20.58
N PHE A 773 37.96 -62.92 -21.43
CA PHE A 773 37.94 -61.61 -22.07
C PHE A 773 37.87 -60.48 -21.03
N LEU A 774 36.95 -60.54 -20.07
CA LEU A 774 36.78 -59.49 -19.08
C LEU A 774 38.01 -59.34 -18.17
N PHE A 775 38.62 -60.45 -17.74
CA PHE A 775 39.87 -60.41 -16.96
C PHE A 775 41.01 -59.78 -17.74
N GLN A 776 41.20 -60.19 -19.01
CA GLN A 776 42.24 -59.61 -19.86
C GLN A 776 42.05 -58.10 -20.01
N GLN A 777 40.82 -57.63 -20.26
CA GLN A 777 40.56 -56.19 -20.41
C GLN A 777 40.74 -55.43 -19.10
N LEU A 778 40.24 -55.94 -17.97
CA LEU A 778 40.43 -55.29 -16.65
C LEU A 778 41.91 -55.24 -16.26
N LEU A 779 42.67 -56.30 -16.51
CA LEU A 779 44.12 -56.29 -16.26
C LEU A 779 44.84 -55.24 -17.11
N LEU A 780 44.38 -54.93 -18.33
CA LEU A 780 44.94 -53.81 -19.11
C LEU A 780 44.69 -52.46 -18.41
N TYR A 781 43.51 -52.26 -17.81
CA TYR A 781 43.19 -51.03 -17.08
C TYR A 781 43.91 -50.89 -15.73
N MET A 782 44.62 -51.91 -15.23
CA MET A 782 45.53 -51.72 -14.09
C MET A 782 46.75 -50.85 -14.44
N ASP A 783 47.02 -50.64 -15.73
CA ASP A 783 48.05 -49.71 -16.22
C ASP A 783 47.50 -48.32 -16.59
N ASP A 784 46.26 -48.01 -16.20
CA ASP A 784 45.64 -46.72 -16.46
C ASP A 784 46.49 -45.57 -15.90
N PRO A 785 46.62 -44.43 -16.61
CA PRO A 785 47.35 -43.28 -16.09
C PRO A 785 46.73 -42.67 -14.82
N ASN A 786 45.44 -42.93 -14.53
CA ASN A 786 44.77 -42.44 -13.33
C ASN A 786 44.81 -43.47 -12.20
N THR A 787 45.51 -43.15 -11.11
CA THR A 787 45.68 -44.03 -9.95
C THR A 787 44.36 -44.48 -9.32
N LYS A 788 43.33 -43.62 -9.29
CA LYS A 788 42.01 -44.02 -8.76
C LYS A 788 41.34 -45.10 -9.60
N ILE A 789 41.56 -45.10 -10.91
CA ILE A 789 41.05 -46.13 -11.81
C ILE A 789 41.82 -47.43 -11.56
N GLN A 790 43.14 -47.37 -11.44
CA GLN A 790 43.97 -48.53 -11.09
C GLN A 790 43.52 -49.17 -9.77
N ASP A 791 43.32 -48.36 -8.72
CA ASP A 791 42.81 -48.81 -7.42
C ASP A 791 41.42 -49.44 -7.55
N SER A 792 40.51 -48.80 -8.28
CA SER A 792 39.15 -49.32 -8.50
C SER A 792 39.15 -50.64 -9.27
N VAL A 793 39.99 -50.77 -10.30
CA VAL A 793 40.17 -52.01 -11.08
C VAL A 793 40.71 -53.14 -10.20
N LEU A 794 41.70 -52.85 -9.34
CA LEU A 794 42.23 -53.82 -8.40
C LEU A 794 41.12 -54.37 -7.49
N GLU A 795 40.28 -53.50 -6.92
CA GLU A 795 39.16 -53.94 -6.07
C GLU A 795 38.13 -54.77 -6.84
N VAL A 796 37.82 -54.41 -8.10
CA VAL A 796 36.94 -55.22 -8.96
C VAL A 796 37.54 -56.61 -9.21
N LEU A 797 38.84 -56.70 -9.50
CA LEU A 797 39.53 -57.97 -9.76
C LEU A 797 39.66 -58.84 -8.50
N LYS A 798 39.75 -58.23 -7.30
CA LYS A 798 39.64 -58.98 -6.04
C LYS A 798 38.27 -59.66 -5.92
N VAL A 799 37.17 -58.94 -6.17
CA VAL A 799 35.83 -59.55 -6.19
C VAL A 799 35.74 -60.64 -7.27
N ALA A 800 36.33 -60.41 -8.44
CA ALA A 800 36.36 -61.37 -9.52
C ALA A 800 37.10 -62.69 -9.18
N SER A 801 38.07 -62.64 -8.25
CA SER A 801 38.82 -63.83 -7.83
C SER A 801 37.99 -64.86 -7.07
N GLU A 802 36.87 -64.44 -6.46
CA GLU A 802 35.89 -65.34 -5.84
C GLU A 802 35.11 -66.17 -6.88
N VAL A 803 35.07 -65.71 -8.14
CA VAL A 803 34.34 -66.37 -9.24
C VAL A 803 35.19 -67.46 -9.89
N ASP A 804 36.41 -67.12 -10.33
CA ASP A 804 37.38 -68.08 -10.87
C ASP A 804 38.82 -67.60 -10.62
N GLY A 805 39.28 -67.78 -9.37
CA GLY A 805 40.62 -67.37 -8.94
C GLY A 805 41.75 -68.07 -9.70
N ARG A 806 41.56 -69.32 -10.17
CA ARG A 806 42.58 -70.04 -10.94
C ARG A 806 42.77 -69.43 -12.31
N LEU A 807 41.68 -69.12 -12.99
CA LEU A 807 41.74 -68.45 -14.28
C LEU A 807 42.34 -67.06 -14.15
N LEU A 808 41.89 -66.28 -13.15
CA LEU A 808 42.41 -64.94 -12.92
C LEU A 808 43.90 -64.94 -12.58
N GLN A 809 44.37 -65.88 -11.77
CA GLN A 809 45.80 -66.07 -11.48
C GLN A 809 46.60 -66.30 -12.77
N GLN A 810 46.16 -67.24 -13.61
CA GLN A 810 46.82 -67.53 -14.89
C GLN A 810 46.90 -66.29 -15.80
N GLN A 811 45.80 -65.54 -15.92
CA GLN A 811 45.78 -64.31 -16.74
C GLN A 811 46.67 -63.22 -16.15
N THR A 812 46.69 -63.06 -14.82
CA THR A 812 47.51 -62.05 -14.12
C THR A 812 49.00 -62.34 -14.27
N GLU A 813 49.43 -63.60 -14.09
CA GLU A 813 50.81 -64.03 -14.28
C GLU A 813 51.27 -63.81 -15.75
N ALA A 814 50.39 -64.02 -16.72
CA ALA A 814 50.69 -63.86 -18.15
C ALA A 814 50.89 -62.41 -18.62
N VAL A 815 50.42 -61.43 -17.83
CA VAL A 815 50.52 -59.99 -18.15
C VAL A 815 51.41 -59.21 -17.18
N ARG A 816 51.77 -59.78 -16.01
CA ARG A 816 52.61 -59.15 -14.99
C ARG A 816 53.85 -58.45 -15.55
N GLU A 817 54.64 -59.15 -16.35
CA GLU A 817 55.89 -58.62 -16.94
C GLU A 817 55.65 -57.67 -18.13
N LYS A 818 54.40 -57.60 -18.63
CA LYS A 818 54.00 -56.73 -19.75
C LYS A 818 53.44 -55.39 -19.26
N GLN A 819 53.13 -55.27 -17.97
CA GLN A 819 52.60 -54.05 -17.39
C GLN A 819 53.67 -52.99 -17.16
N ARG A 820 53.27 -51.72 -17.09
CA ARG A 820 54.17 -50.59 -16.79
C ARG A 820 54.78 -50.71 -15.39
N SER A 821 54.00 -51.22 -14.43
CA SER A 821 54.45 -51.54 -13.08
C SER A 821 53.82 -52.86 -12.61
N PRO A 822 54.61 -53.81 -12.07
CA PRO A 822 54.07 -55.07 -11.57
C PRO A 822 53.32 -54.93 -10.23
N GLU A 823 53.36 -53.75 -9.58
CA GLU A 823 52.88 -53.55 -8.22
C GLU A 823 51.41 -53.95 -8.00
N TYR A 824 50.50 -53.56 -8.90
CA TYR A 824 49.08 -53.92 -8.80
C TYR A 824 48.84 -55.40 -9.09
N CYS A 825 49.58 -56.00 -10.04
CA CYS A 825 49.55 -57.45 -10.28
C CYS A 825 50.02 -58.22 -9.04
N ASP A 826 51.09 -57.77 -8.38
CA ASP A 826 51.62 -58.40 -7.18
C ASP A 826 50.62 -58.31 -6.02
N LYS A 827 49.96 -57.17 -5.84
CA LYS A 827 48.88 -57.01 -4.85
C LYS A 827 47.70 -57.93 -5.15
N LEU A 828 47.31 -58.07 -6.41
CA LEU A 828 46.22 -58.96 -6.82
C LEU A 828 46.59 -60.44 -6.60
N LEU A 829 47.79 -60.87 -7.02
CA LEU A 829 48.28 -62.22 -6.80
C LEU A 829 48.37 -62.52 -5.30
N GLN A 830 48.90 -61.61 -4.48
CA GLN A 830 48.92 -61.79 -3.02
C GLN A 830 47.51 -62.02 -2.45
N HIS A 831 46.51 -61.29 -2.94
CA HIS A 831 45.12 -61.50 -2.54
C HIS A 831 44.60 -62.87 -2.97
N ILE A 832 44.81 -63.27 -4.23
CA ILE A 832 44.37 -64.58 -4.74
C ILE A 832 45.00 -65.74 -3.97
N HIS A 833 46.28 -65.64 -3.60
CA HIS A 833 46.95 -66.65 -2.77
C HIS A 833 46.48 -66.66 -1.31
N SER A 834 45.76 -65.62 -0.87
CA SER A 834 45.24 -65.50 0.50
C SER A 834 43.79 -65.98 0.66
N LEU A 835 43.07 -66.18 -0.45
CA LEU A 835 41.74 -66.78 -0.52
C LEU A 835 41.84 -68.31 -0.50
#